data_AF-A0A2D5E6T3-F1
#
_entry.id   AF-A0A2D5E6T3-F1
#
_cell.length_a   1.000
_cell.length_b   1.000
_cell.length_c   1.000
_cell.angle_alpha   90.00
_cell.angle_beta   90.00
_cell.angle_gamma   90.00
#
_symmetry.space_group_name_H-M   'P 1'
#
loop_
_entity.id
_entity.type
_entity.pdbx_description
1 polymer ?
#
loop_
_entity_poly.entity_id
_entity_poly.type
_entity_poly.pdbx_seq_one_letter_code
_entity_poly.pdbx_strand_id
1 'polypeptide(L)'
;MAGLRGFGVGDRPGRRRGRWPRTDQIIVIRSGHSLPFELPHHLSERCSLVDPGSRLEAPNGDLVVCWLHHACRVEENPVIEVAASIARRVERPLLVHAGFGGRHPFANDRHTIFMLEGWAELQRRLRDLGIMMSITPPSGPDRPSGLRGLIARARVLVTEDFPRNPYPAWTHQMAERAPGPTVMVDASCLLPGRLVKGTHERAFRFRDACQQEWNARLDQDWPPSDLSAPTPSTADLPADALDLRDHDTTALRDLAGRWPLDHSVGPVTDMPGGESAGLHRWESFLKDGLGTYDRRRNNPLVDGTSGLSPWIHHGMVSPFRLARDAHRAGGDGGAKFLDELLVWRELSFHFCRSQHAHDEYDAVPAWAQETLESHARDPRRCHSWETLSRGRTGDATWDLAQTALRQRGWLHNNLRMTWGKALTGWSRDPGQTLDRLFDLNDRFALDGHDPNSVGGLLWCLGLFDRPFPEENAVTGTLRVRSTTDHARRLNLSRYADRLRSGIQRASVLVVGAGIAGSIAARTLHDHGHPVTLLDKGRGPGGRLSTRRRGPDREHPIRHDHGCQVLRLRGRLREQLTRSWVEDGVVAAWNPRVRNADGEVTTPDAPWYVAMPGMNGLVTHLQTDLRVRYQSAVAGLERTSDGWRARDADGQSLGTADRLVLAIPAHQARVLLTPFEDDFDSCDQRPILTALDQVMVDPTWTLMIDGIKEDPGFDVAVDPTPDVRWLAREASRPGREDHGAWTMHASPDWTRANLESDRTEVEPRLRALAASLLGAEPAPGDAHRWRFALTSQPLEVDHLASRDRTLLACGDWCLGGRVEHAMESGIAAAGAILRDPTAAVADDAAETLFGFA
;
A
#
# COMPACT_ATOMS: atom_id res chain seq x y z
N MET A 1 -42.12 14.23 14.81
CA MET A 1 -42.67 13.74 16.10
C MET A 1 -42.76 12.23 16.04
N ALA A 2 -42.15 11.56 17.03
CA ALA A 2 -42.28 10.15 17.47
C ALA A 2 -42.18 9.03 16.41
N GLY A 3 -41.33 8.01 16.52
CA GLY A 3 -40.44 7.63 17.60
C GLY A 3 -39.41 6.60 17.15
N LEU A 4 -38.22 6.71 17.74
CA LEU A 4 -37.14 5.74 17.71
C LEU A 4 -36.70 5.57 19.18
N ARG A 5 -37.00 4.42 19.78
CA ARG A 5 -36.41 4.00 21.06
C ARG A 5 -36.18 2.50 21.04
N GLY A 6 -34.95 2.12 21.39
CA GLY A 6 -34.66 0.89 22.11
C GLY A 6 -34.02 -0.24 21.30
N PHE A 7 -32.70 -0.17 21.08
CA PHE A 7 -31.89 -1.38 21.05
C PHE A 7 -30.91 -1.34 22.22
N GLY A 8 -31.12 -2.29 23.12
CA GLY A 8 -30.37 -2.46 24.36
C GLY A 8 -28.97 -3.04 24.14
N VAL A 9 -28.11 -2.66 25.07
CA VAL A 9 -26.70 -2.96 25.24
C VAL A 9 -26.42 -4.47 25.19
N GLY A 10 -25.52 -4.83 24.28
CA GLY A 10 -24.91 -6.15 24.13
C GLY A 10 -23.65 -6.02 23.28
N ASP A 11 -22.69 -5.21 23.74
CA ASP A 11 -21.44 -4.94 23.03
C ASP A 11 -20.55 -6.19 22.98
N ARG A 12 -20.42 -6.80 21.79
CA ARG A 12 -19.23 -7.56 21.41
C ARG A 12 -18.23 -6.56 20.82
N PRO A 13 -17.03 -6.37 21.41
CA PRO A 13 -16.05 -5.43 20.89
C PRO A 13 -15.33 -6.06 19.69
N GLY A 14 -15.42 -5.43 18.51
CA GLY A 14 -14.54 -5.76 17.37
C GLY A 14 -15.22 -6.02 16.03
N ARG A 15 -16.09 -5.14 15.53
CA ARG A 15 -16.48 -5.12 14.11
C ARG A 15 -16.65 -3.67 13.60
N ARG A 16 -15.55 -2.92 13.51
CA ARG A 16 -15.49 -1.68 12.71
C ARG A 16 -14.12 -1.54 12.06
N ARG A 17 -13.99 -1.97 10.81
CA ARG A 17 -12.94 -1.53 9.87
C ARG A 17 -13.56 -1.33 8.50
N GLY A 18 -13.00 -0.40 7.73
CA GLY A 18 -13.40 -0.01 6.38
C GLY A 18 -13.22 -1.11 5.34
N ARG A 19 -13.91 -2.23 5.54
CA ARG A 19 -14.28 -3.15 4.48
C ARG A 19 -15.43 -2.52 3.71
N TRP A 20 -15.51 -2.89 2.43
CA TRP A 20 -16.57 -2.49 1.52
C TRP A 20 -17.94 -2.62 2.20
N PRO A 21 -18.91 -1.74 1.89
CA PRO A 21 -20.26 -1.86 2.45
C PRO A 21 -20.72 -3.32 2.34
N ARG A 22 -21.25 -3.87 3.45
CA ARG A 22 -21.69 -5.26 3.50
C ARG A 22 -22.57 -5.56 2.31
N THR A 23 -22.20 -6.57 1.55
CA THR A 23 -22.92 -7.09 0.39
C THR A 23 -24.13 -7.94 0.82
N ASP A 24 -24.89 -7.47 1.81
CA ASP A 24 -26.10 -8.14 2.33
C ASP A 24 -27.29 -8.03 1.36
N GLN A 25 -27.08 -7.48 0.15
CA GLN A 25 -28.04 -7.40 -0.94
C GLN A 25 -27.36 -7.63 -2.28
N ILE A 26 -27.04 -8.88 -2.62
CA ILE A 26 -26.81 -9.25 -4.03
C ILE A 26 -27.72 -10.42 -4.38
N ILE A 27 -28.50 -10.18 -5.42
CA ILE A 27 -29.48 -11.07 -6.02
C ILE A 27 -28.75 -12.26 -6.63
N VAL A 28 -29.21 -13.47 -6.31
CA VAL A 28 -28.81 -14.70 -7.00
C VAL A 28 -29.07 -14.53 -8.50
N ILE A 29 -28.00 -14.48 -9.30
CA ILE A 29 -28.10 -14.50 -10.76
C ILE A 29 -28.76 -15.84 -11.13
N ARG A 30 -30.05 -15.80 -11.47
CA ARG A 30 -30.79 -16.99 -11.92
C ARG A 30 -30.28 -17.37 -13.31
N SER A 31 -29.45 -18.40 -13.39
CA SER A 31 -29.07 -19.07 -14.63
C SER A 31 -30.32 -19.63 -15.31
N GLY A 32 -30.66 -19.11 -16.49
CA GLY A 32 -31.80 -19.65 -17.27
C GLY A 32 -32.29 -18.81 -18.44
N HIS A 33 -31.68 -17.65 -18.74
CA HIS A 33 -32.13 -16.80 -19.85
C HIS A 33 -31.07 -16.82 -20.95
N SER A 34 -31.48 -17.15 -22.17
CA SER A 34 -30.64 -17.04 -23.36
C SER A 34 -30.17 -15.60 -23.51
N LEU A 35 -28.90 -15.41 -23.84
CA LEU A 35 -28.43 -14.09 -24.28
C LEU A 35 -29.37 -13.59 -25.39
N PRO A 36 -29.67 -12.29 -25.41
CA PRO A 36 -30.47 -11.71 -26.49
C PRO A 36 -29.77 -11.72 -27.87
N PHE A 37 -28.57 -12.28 -27.96
CA PHE A 37 -27.73 -12.33 -29.15
C PHE A 37 -27.19 -13.74 -29.35
N GLU A 38 -27.14 -14.21 -30.59
CA GLU A 38 -26.41 -15.43 -30.94
C GLU A 38 -24.92 -15.14 -30.90
N LEU A 39 -24.19 -15.93 -30.10
CA LEU A 39 -22.74 -15.92 -30.01
C LEU A 39 -22.22 -17.33 -30.30
N PRO A 40 -21.00 -17.47 -30.86
CA PRO A 40 -20.32 -18.74 -30.95
C PRO A 40 -20.31 -19.47 -29.60
N HIS A 41 -20.46 -20.80 -29.61
CA HIS A 41 -20.61 -21.60 -28.39
C HIS A 41 -19.51 -21.33 -27.34
N HIS A 42 -18.24 -21.26 -27.76
CA HIS A 42 -17.09 -21.01 -26.89
C HIS A 42 -17.13 -19.65 -26.16
N LEU A 43 -17.90 -18.68 -26.68
CA LEU A 43 -18.16 -17.38 -26.03
C LEU A 43 -19.46 -17.43 -25.23
N SER A 44 -20.55 -17.96 -25.81
CA SER A 44 -21.88 -17.95 -25.17
C SER A 44 -21.90 -18.72 -23.86
N GLU A 45 -21.14 -19.82 -23.75
CA GLU A 45 -20.97 -20.59 -22.52
C GLU A 45 -20.26 -19.84 -21.37
N ARG A 46 -19.68 -18.67 -21.67
CA ARG A 46 -18.96 -17.80 -20.73
C ARG A 46 -19.75 -16.58 -20.30
N CYS A 47 -20.85 -16.25 -20.99
CA CYS A 47 -21.63 -15.03 -20.74
C CYS A 47 -22.83 -15.20 -19.79
N SER A 48 -23.04 -14.29 -18.85
CA SER A 48 -24.25 -14.18 -18.02
C SER A 48 -24.79 -12.75 -18.02
N LEU A 49 -26.06 -12.56 -17.66
CA LEU A 49 -26.68 -11.24 -17.51
C LEU A 49 -26.83 -10.88 -16.04
N VAL A 50 -26.58 -9.61 -15.69
CA VAL A 50 -26.81 -9.09 -14.32
C VAL A 50 -28.30 -8.98 -14.02
N ASP A 51 -29.08 -8.39 -14.93
CA ASP A 51 -30.54 -8.29 -14.84
C ASP A 51 -31.21 -8.85 -16.12
N PRO A 52 -31.82 -10.04 -16.06
CA PRO A 52 -32.51 -10.65 -17.20
C PRO A 52 -33.79 -9.91 -17.63
N GLY A 53 -34.31 -8.97 -16.83
CA GLY A 53 -35.48 -8.14 -17.17
C GLY A 53 -35.17 -6.91 -18.02
N SER A 54 -33.89 -6.55 -18.17
CA SER A 54 -33.45 -5.40 -18.95
C SER A 54 -33.70 -5.61 -20.45
N ARG A 55 -34.50 -4.74 -21.07
CA ARG A 55 -34.83 -4.82 -22.50
C ARG A 55 -33.67 -4.31 -23.34
N LEU A 56 -33.30 -5.07 -24.37
CA LEU A 56 -32.36 -4.66 -25.44
C LEU A 56 -32.67 -3.31 -26.07
N GLU A 57 -33.94 -2.89 -26.02
CA GLU A 57 -34.48 -1.70 -26.66
C GLU A 57 -34.28 -0.42 -25.84
N ALA A 58 -33.32 -0.36 -24.90
CA ALA A 58 -33.00 0.85 -24.15
C ALA A 58 -32.70 2.02 -25.11
N PRO A 59 -33.63 2.97 -25.33
CA PRO A 59 -33.63 3.81 -26.53
C PRO A 59 -32.48 4.82 -26.61
N ASN A 60 -31.70 4.98 -25.54
CA ASN A 60 -30.81 6.13 -25.34
C ASN A 60 -29.30 5.81 -25.29
N GLY A 61 -28.88 4.53 -25.35
CA GLY A 61 -27.46 4.18 -25.38
C GLY A 61 -26.89 4.21 -26.80
N ASP A 62 -25.69 4.79 -26.99
CA ASP A 62 -25.04 4.96 -28.29
C ASP A 62 -23.70 4.22 -28.43
N LEU A 63 -23.17 3.62 -27.35
CA LEU A 63 -21.92 2.85 -27.35
C LEU A 63 -22.12 1.40 -26.85
N VAL A 64 -21.32 0.46 -27.35
CA VAL A 64 -21.00 -0.77 -26.60
C VAL A 64 -19.75 -0.49 -25.77
N VAL A 65 -19.89 -0.55 -24.46
CA VAL A 65 -18.79 -0.28 -23.53
C VAL A 65 -18.25 -1.61 -23.03
N CYS A 66 -16.99 -1.90 -23.31
CA CYS A 66 -16.26 -3.04 -22.77
C CYS A 66 -15.42 -2.57 -21.59
N TRP A 67 -15.89 -2.79 -20.37
CA TRP A 67 -15.16 -2.45 -19.15
C TRP A 67 -14.25 -3.61 -18.74
N LEU A 68 -12.95 -3.40 -18.83
CA LEU A 68 -11.91 -4.34 -18.41
C LEU A 68 -11.28 -3.90 -17.08
N HIS A 69 -11.01 -4.87 -16.21
CA HIS A 69 -10.32 -4.65 -14.94
C HIS A 69 -9.35 -5.79 -14.54
N HIS A 70 -9.44 -7.01 -15.10
CA HIS A 70 -8.41 -8.05 -14.98
C HIS A 70 -7.94 -8.62 -16.32
N ALA A 71 -8.77 -8.86 -17.34
CA ALA A 71 -8.36 -9.51 -18.60
C ALA A 71 -7.56 -8.56 -19.52
N CYS A 72 -6.35 -8.18 -19.08
CA CYS A 72 -5.46 -7.20 -19.71
C CYS A 72 -4.63 -7.79 -20.86
N ARG A 73 -5.29 -8.31 -21.90
CA ARG A 73 -4.62 -8.97 -23.04
C ARG A 73 -5.47 -8.89 -24.30
N VAL A 74 -4.85 -9.10 -25.45
CA VAL A 74 -5.56 -9.31 -26.71
C VAL A 74 -5.80 -10.80 -26.97
N GLU A 75 -4.83 -11.66 -26.67
CA GLU A 75 -4.95 -13.09 -26.99
C GLU A 75 -5.99 -13.79 -26.13
N GLU A 76 -6.89 -14.52 -26.80
CA GLU A 76 -7.92 -15.35 -26.16
C GLU A 76 -8.67 -14.57 -25.05
N ASN A 77 -9.14 -13.38 -25.41
CA ASN A 77 -9.89 -12.49 -24.53
C ASN A 77 -11.39 -12.50 -24.88
N PRO A 78 -12.17 -13.41 -24.24
CA PRO A 78 -13.58 -13.55 -24.56
C PRO A 78 -14.39 -12.29 -24.23
N VAL A 79 -13.92 -11.40 -23.35
CA VAL A 79 -14.66 -10.18 -22.98
C VAL A 79 -14.68 -9.20 -24.15
N ILE A 80 -13.53 -8.98 -24.79
CA ILE A 80 -13.40 -8.11 -25.96
C ILE A 80 -14.10 -8.76 -27.17
N GLU A 81 -13.97 -10.07 -27.36
CA GLU A 81 -14.62 -10.81 -28.44
C GLU A 81 -16.15 -10.73 -28.36
N VAL A 82 -16.72 -10.93 -27.16
CA VAL A 82 -18.16 -10.77 -26.90
C VAL A 82 -18.59 -9.33 -27.19
N ALA A 83 -17.83 -8.34 -26.72
CA ALA A 83 -18.16 -6.93 -26.93
C ALA A 83 -18.13 -6.55 -28.42
N ALA A 84 -17.14 -6.99 -29.18
CA ALA A 84 -17.05 -6.76 -30.62
C ALA A 84 -18.22 -7.42 -31.37
N SER A 85 -18.55 -8.67 -31.03
CA SER A 85 -19.68 -9.38 -31.63
C SER A 85 -21.01 -8.67 -31.36
N ILE A 86 -21.22 -8.18 -30.14
CA ILE A 86 -22.43 -7.40 -29.80
C ILE A 86 -22.43 -6.07 -30.55
N ALA A 87 -21.31 -5.34 -30.58
CA ALA A 87 -21.18 -4.05 -31.26
C ALA A 87 -21.53 -4.12 -32.75
N ARG A 88 -21.04 -5.16 -33.46
CA ARG A 88 -21.44 -5.44 -34.85
C ARG A 88 -22.95 -5.65 -34.97
N ARG A 89 -23.54 -6.43 -34.07
CA ARG A 89 -24.95 -6.82 -34.14
C ARG A 89 -25.90 -5.67 -33.86
N VAL A 90 -25.55 -4.76 -32.94
CA VAL A 90 -26.36 -3.59 -32.60
C VAL A 90 -26.00 -2.35 -33.41
N GLU A 91 -25.00 -2.46 -34.30
CA GLU A 91 -24.48 -1.39 -35.14
C GLU A 91 -24.08 -0.14 -34.33
N ARG A 92 -23.39 -0.37 -33.19
CA ARG A 92 -22.88 0.71 -32.32
C ARG A 92 -21.38 0.63 -32.15
N PRO A 93 -20.70 1.78 -31.96
CA PRO A 93 -19.27 1.78 -31.71
C PRO A 93 -18.86 1.00 -30.47
N LEU A 94 -17.77 0.24 -30.58
CA LEU A 94 -17.14 -0.43 -29.44
C LEU A 94 -16.07 0.47 -28.83
N LEU A 95 -16.20 0.75 -27.53
CA LEU A 95 -15.14 1.40 -26.75
C LEU A 95 -14.71 0.47 -25.61
N VAL A 96 -13.44 0.08 -25.61
CA VAL A 96 -12.81 -0.62 -24.49
C VAL A 96 -12.39 0.40 -23.44
N HIS A 97 -12.55 0.10 -22.16
CA HIS A 97 -12.21 1.01 -21.08
C HIS A 97 -11.55 0.27 -19.91
N ALA A 98 -10.47 0.84 -19.39
CA ALA A 98 -9.85 0.50 -18.11
C ALA A 98 -9.61 1.78 -17.29
N GLY A 99 -9.45 1.66 -15.98
CA GLY A 99 -9.15 2.83 -15.16
C GLY A 99 -9.13 2.59 -13.66
N PHE A 100 -8.67 3.59 -12.92
CA PHE A 100 -8.54 3.51 -11.47
C PHE A 100 -9.73 4.16 -10.76
N GLY A 101 -10.39 3.40 -9.87
CA GLY A 101 -11.47 3.92 -9.02
C GLY A 101 -11.01 4.81 -7.85
N GLY A 102 -9.70 5.00 -7.67
CA GLY A 102 -9.08 5.89 -6.66
C GLY A 102 -9.34 5.52 -5.18
N ARG A 103 -9.94 4.37 -4.90
CA ARG A 103 -10.37 3.97 -3.53
C ARG A 103 -9.91 2.58 -3.12
N HIS A 104 -9.08 1.92 -3.93
CA HIS A 104 -8.67 0.55 -3.63
C HIS A 104 -7.72 0.54 -2.40
N PRO A 105 -7.98 -0.31 -1.40
CA PRO A 105 -7.20 -0.33 -0.17
C PRO A 105 -5.72 -0.69 -0.36
N PHE A 106 -5.36 -1.35 -1.43
CA PHE A 106 -3.97 -1.76 -1.65
C PHE A 106 -3.32 -1.02 -2.82
N ALA A 107 -3.91 0.11 -3.24
CA ALA A 107 -3.32 0.96 -4.28
C ALA A 107 -1.96 1.54 -3.82
N ASN A 108 -0.89 1.11 -4.48
CA ASN A 108 0.48 1.53 -4.27
C ASN A 108 1.23 1.57 -5.62
N ASP A 109 2.46 2.06 -5.62
CA ASP A 109 3.26 2.19 -6.86
C ASP A 109 3.43 0.83 -7.55
N ARG A 110 3.72 -0.23 -6.79
CA ARG A 110 3.93 -1.58 -7.32
C ARG A 110 2.81 -2.06 -8.23
N HIS A 111 1.60 -2.14 -7.68
CA HIS A 111 0.43 -2.64 -8.39
C HIS A 111 0.06 -1.72 -9.55
N THR A 112 0.13 -0.41 -9.30
CA THR A 112 -0.27 0.61 -10.27
C THR A 112 0.62 0.60 -11.50
N ILE A 113 1.95 0.55 -11.30
CA ILE A 113 2.92 0.54 -12.39
C ILE A 113 2.79 -0.74 -13.21
N PHE A 114 2.69 -1.91 -12.56
CA PHE A 114 2.52 -3.18 -13.25
C PHE A 114 1.25 -3.18 -14.14
N MET A 115 0.12 -2.67 -13.62
CA MET A 115 -1.11 -2.51 -14.40
C MET A 115 -0.95 -1.51 -15.56
N LEU A 116 -0.28 -0.37 -15.32
CA LEU A 116 -0.05 0.65 -16.35
C LEU A 116 0.80 0.12 -17.51
N GLU A 117 1.84 -0.66 -17.22
CA GLU A 117 2.66 -1.32 -18.24
C GLU A 117 1.81 -2.27 -19.11
N GLY A 118 0.94 -3.06 -18.47
CA GLY A 118 -0.02 -3.92 -19.19
C GLY A 118 -1.02 -3.14 -20.04
N TRP A 119 -1.61 -2.07 -19.50
CA TRP A 119 -2.58 -1.26 -20.24
C TRP A 119 -1.95 -0.47 -21.38
N ALA A 120 -0.72 0.01 -21.24
CA ALA A 120 0.01 0.66 -22.32
C ALA A 120 0.24 -0.32 -23.48
N GLU A 121 0.64 -1.57 -23.20
CA GLU A 121 0.75 -2.60 -24.23
C GLU A 121 -0.61 -2.93 -24.86
N LEU A 122 -1.64 -3.16 -24.05
CA LEU A 122 -2.99 -3.48 -24.52
C LEU A 122 -3.56 -2.37 -25.42
N GLN A 123 -3.41 -1.10 -25.03
CA GLN A 123 -3.90 0.05 -25.81
C GLN A 123 -3.20 0.15 -27.17
N ARG A 124 -1.89 -0.14 -27.25
CA ARG A 124 -1.16 -0.22 -28.53
C ARG A 124 -1.69 -1.37 -29.41
N ARG A 125 -1.81 -2.57 -28.85
CA ARG A 125 -2.26 -3.76 -29.60
C ARG A 125 -3.70 -3.63 -30.10
N LEU A 126 -4.60 -3.06 -29.28
CA LEU A 126 -5.99 -2.83 -29.69
C LEU A 126 -6.09 -1.79 -30.82
N ARG A 127 -5.29 -0.72 -30.77
CA ARG A 127 -5.21 0.26 -31.85
C ARG A 127 -4.83 -0.40 -33.18
N ASP A 128 -3.84 -1.29 -33.16
CA ASP A 128 -3.37 -1.99 -34.38
C ASP A 128 -4.47 -2.91 -34.97
N LEU A 129 -5.44 -3.29 -34.15
CA LEU A 129 -6.65 -4.03 -34.53
C LEU A 129 -7.87 -3.13 -34.82
N GLY A 130 -7.69 -1.81 -34.82
CA GLY A 130 -8.75 -0.84 -35.08
C GLY A 130 -9.75 -0.63 -33.92
N ILE A 131 -9.42 -1.08 -32.71
CA ILE A 131 -10.26 -0.92 -31.52
C ILE A 131 -9.72 0.23 -30.66
N MET A 132 -10.61 1.15 -30.26
CA MET A 132 -10.26 2.24 -29.37
C MET A 132 -10.37 1.80 -27.91
N MET A 133 -9.35 2.17 -27.12
CA MET A 133 -9.32 1.94 -25.67
C MET A 133 -9.12 3.26 -24.91
N SER A 134 -10.01 3.54 -23.97
CA SER A 134 -9.90 4.61 -22.98
C SER A 134 -9.25 4.12 -21.69
N ILE A 135 -8.34 4.92 -21.14
CA ILE A 135 -7.75 4.69 -19.80
C ILE A 135 -7.98 5.94 -18.97
N THR A 136 -8.49 5.84 -17.74
CA THR A 136 -8.69 7.03 -16.88
C THR A 136 -7.88 6.95 -15.58
N PRO A 137 -7.35 8.09 -15.09
CA PRO A 137 -6.62 8.14 -13.83
C PRO A 137 -7.53 7.89 -12.62
N PRO A 138 -6.98 7.79 -11.40
CA PRO A 138 -7.77 7.74 -10.18
C PRO A 138 -8.79 8.88 -10.10
N SER A 139 -10.05 8.54 -9.80
CA SER A 139 -11.09 9.55 -9.53
C SER A 139 -10.78 10.32 -8.24
N GLY A 140 -11.13 11.61 -8.21
CA GLY A 140 -10.93 12.50 -7.06
C GLY A 140 -12.16 13.39 -6.81
N PRO A 141 -12.17 14.23 -5.75
CA PRO A 141 -13.26 15.15 -5.46
C PRO A 141 -13.64 16.03 -6.67
N ASP A 142 -12.63 16.52 -7.39
CA ASP A 142 -12.79 17.42 -8.56
C ASP A 142 -12.69 16.68 -9.91
N ARG A 143 -12.56 15.35 -9.90
CA ARG A 143 -12.42 14.53 -11.12
C ARG A 143 -13.56 13.52 -11.21
N PRO A 144 -14.59 13.76 -12.05
CA PRO A 144 -15.67 12.81 -12.25
C PRO A 144 -15.13 11.49 -12.81
N SER A 145 -15.79 10.38 -12.48
CA SER A 145 -15.37 9.06 -12.96
C SER A 145 -15.67 8.90 -14.46
N GLY A 146 -14.62 8.78 -15.28
CA GLY A 146 -14.77 8.53 -16.72
C GLY A 146 -15.56 7.24 -17.02
N LEU A 147 -15.35 6.16 -16.26
CA LEU A 147 -16.15 4.93 -16.34
C LEU A 147 -17.66 5.21 -16.20
N ARG A 148 -18.06 6.03 -15.21
CA ARG A 148 -19.49 6.36 -15.02
C ARG A 148 -20.06 7.15 -16.19
N GLY A 149 -19.26 8.05 -16.79
CA GLY A 149 -19.63 8.78 -18.00
C GLY A 149 -19.87 7.84 -19.18
N LEU A 150 -19.01 6.84 -19.37
CA LEU A 150 -19.16 5.83 -20.43
C LEU A 150 -20.36 4.92 -20.19
N ILE A 151 -20.57 4.45 -18.95
CA ILE A 151 -21.71 3.59 -18.61
C ILE A 151 -23.04 4.28 -18.89
N ALA A 152 -23.15 5.59 -18.64
CA ALA A 152 -24.37 6.35 -18.94
C ALA A 152 -24.73 6.36 -20.44
N ARG A 153 -23.75 6.08 -21.32
CA ARG A 153 -23.89 5.98 -22.77
C ARG A 153 -24.00 4.54 -23.27
N ALA A 154 -23.85 3.55 -22.40
CA ALA A 154 -23.77 2.15 -22.78
C ALA A 154 -25.12 1.60 -23.28
N ARG A 155 -25.22 1.36 -24.58
CA ARG A 155 -26.29 0.53 -25.17
C ARG A 155 -26.22 -0.90 -24.66
N VAL A 156 -25.00 -1.42 -24.49
CA VAL A 156 -24.70 -2.67 -23.80
C VAL A 156 -23.40 -2.45 -23.03
N LEU A 157 -23.39 -2.81 -21.75
CA LEU A 157 -22.17 -2.89 -20.96
C LEU A 157 -21.68 -4.34 -20.98
N VAL A 158 -20.44 -4.56 -21.40
CA VAL A 158 -19.78 -5.88 -21.34
C VAL A 158 -18.64 -5.76 -20.34
N THR A 159 -18.57 -6.66 -19.37
CA THR A 159 -17.56 -6.65 -18.31
C THR A 159 -17.21 -8.07 -17.86
N GLU A 160 -16.23 -8.21 -16.98
CA GLU A 160 -15.74 -9.50 -16.50
C GLU A 160 -16.60 -10.08 -15.37
N ASP A 161 -16.76 -11.41 -15.38
CA ASP A 161 -17.28 -12.17 -14.24
C ASP A 161 -16.14 -12.56 -13.29
N PHE A 162 -15.75 -11.63 -12.41
CA PHE A 162 -14.68 -11.84 -11.44
C PHE A 162 -15.25 -11.97 -10.01
N PRO A 163 -15.09 -13.12 -9.32
CA PRO A 163 -15.86 -13.41 -8.11
C PRO A 163 -15.29 -12.81 -6.81
N ARG A 164 -14.18 -12.07 -6.87
CA ARG A 164 -13.50 -11.55 -5.68
C ARG A 164 -14.07 -10.20 -5.23
N ASN A 165 -14.32 -10.03 -3.93
CA ASN A 165 -14.75 -8.73 -3.39
C ASN A 165 -13.65 -7.66 -3.58
N PRO A 166 -14.01 -6.41 -3.98
CA PRO A 166 -15.35 -5.86 -4.13
C PRO A 166 -15.97 -5.96 -5.53
N TYR A 167 -15.32 -6.62 -6.48
CA TYR A 167 -15.68 -6.56 -7.91
C TYR A 167 -17.14 -6.95 -8.19
N PRO A 168 -17.73 -8.02 -7.61
CA PRO A 168 -19.15 -8.32 -7.80
C PRO A 168 -20.08 -7.16 -7.41
N ALA A 169 -19.81 -6.51 -6.28
CA ALA A 169 -20.61 -5.39 -5.79
C ALA A 169 -20.45 -4.15 -6.68
N TRP A 170 -19.23 -3.87 -7.13
CA TRP A 170 -18.96 -2.78 -8.07
C TRP A 170 -19.64 -3.02 -9.41
N THR A 171 -19.55 -4.24 -9.94
CA THR A 171 -20.22 -4.63 -11.19
C THR A 171 -21.72 -4.45 -11.10
N HIS A 172 -22.35 -4.87 -10.00
CA HIS A 172 -23.78 -4.66 -9.79
C HIS A 172 -24.15 -3.17 -9.71
N GLN A 173 -23.39 -2.37 -8.95
CA GLN A 173 -23.61 -0.92 -8.84
C GLN A 173 -23.42 -0.18 -10.18
N MET A 174 -22.53 -0.68 -11.03
CA MET A 174 -22.31 -0.13 -12.38
C MET A 174 -23.43 -0.57 -13.32
N ALA A 175 -23.88 -1.82 -13.24
CA ALA A 175 -25.00 -2.33 -14.03
C ALA A 175 -26.31 -1.59 -13.76
N GLU A 176 -26.61 -1.26 -12.49
CA GLU A 176 -27.78 -0.43 -12.10
C GLU A 176 -27.79 0.97 -12.74
N ARG A 177 -26.61 1.46 -13.17
CA ARG A 177 -26.46 2.77 -13.81
C ARG A 177 -26.47 2.68 -15.34
N ALA A 178 -26.26 1.49 -15.90
CA ALA A 178 -26.26 1.29 -17.34
C ALA A 178 -27.71 1.40 -17.85
N PRO A 179 -27.96 2.18 -18.92
CA PRO A 179 -29.31 2.26 -19.48
C PRO A 179 -29.70 0.96 -20.22
N GLY A 180 -28.73 0.20 -20.73
CA GLY A 180 -28.91 -1.08 -21.40
C GLY A 180 -28.44 -2.30 -20.59
N PRO A 181 -28.56 -3.52 -21.14
CA PRO A 181 -28.18 -4.74 -20.44
C PRO A 181 -26.68 -4.78 -20.13
N THR A 182 -26.35 -5.42 -19.01
CA THR A 182 -24.96 -5.73 -18.63
C THR A 182 -24.68 -7.23 -18.81
N VAL A 183 -23.72 -7.54 -19.67
CA VAL A 183 -23.21 -8.90 -19.94
C VAL A 183 -21.90 -9.08 -19.17
N MET A 184 -21.87 -10.08 -18.29
CA MET A 184 -20.65 -10.52 -17.60
C MET A 184 -20.04 -11.71 -18.33
N VAL A 185 -18.71 -11.75 -18.46
CA VAL A 185 -17.99 -12.78 -19.23
C VAL A 185 -16.88 -13.40 -18.38
N ASP A 186 -16.88 -14.73 -18.23
CA ASP A 186 -15.78 -15.45 -17.57
C ASP A 186 -14.56 -15.57 -18.49
N ALA A 187 -13.56 -14.71 -18.26
CA ALA A 187 -12.27 -14.71 -18.92
C ALA A 187 -11.14 -15.33 -18.08
N SER A 188 -11.46 -15.86 -16.89
CA SER A 188 -10.49 -16.24 -15.87
C SER A 188 -10.33 -17.74 -15.70
N CYS A 189 -11.37 -18.54 -15.98
CA CYS A 189 -11.37 -20.00 -15.81
C CYS A 189 -11.58 -20.72 -17.15
N LEU A 190 -10.82 -21.82 -17.37
CA LEU A 190 -10.98 -22.68 -18.54
C LEU A 190 -12.41 -23.21 -18.60
N LEU A 191 -12.90 -23.73 -17.47
CA LEU A 191 -14.31 -24.04 -17.26
C LEU A 191 -15.02 -22.84 -16.63
N PRO A 192 -15.98 -22.20 -17.33
CA PRO A 192 -16.75 -21.09 -16.77
C PRO A 192 -17.39 -21.48 -15.43
N GLY A 193 -17.15 -20.67 -14.39
CA GLY A 193 -17.47 -21.07 -13.02
C GLY A 193 -18.96 -21.34 -12.77
N ARG A 194 -19.85 -20.79 -13.59
CA ARG A 194 -21.31 -21.05 -13.55
C ARG A 194 -21.72 -22.45 -14.02
N LEU A 195 -20.86 -23.12 -14.78
CA LEU A 195 -21.11 -24.48 -15.29
C LEU A 195 -20.71 -25.54 -14.26
N VAL A 196 -19.93 -25.15 -13.24
CA VAL A 196 -19.56 -26.02 -12.12
C VAL A 196 -20.79 -26.30 -11.27
N LYS A 197 -21.08 -27.59 -11.05
CA LYS A 197 -22.28 -28.03 -10.34
C LYS A 197 -22.01 -28.25 -8.85
N GLY A 198 -22.79 -27.60 -7.99
CA GLY A 198 -22.71 -27.76 -6.54
C GLY A 198 -21.59 -26.93 -5.93
N THR A 199 -21.28 -27.18 -4.66
CA THR A 199 -20.15 -26.58 -3.94
C THR A 199 -19.13 -27.65 -3.58
N HIS A 200 -17.86 -27.29 -3.58
CA HIS A 200 -16.77 -28.23 -3.35
C HIS A 200 -15.80 -27.71 -2.29
N GLU A 201 -15.67 -28.46 -1.20
CA GLU A 201 -14.75 -28.12 -0.10
C GLU A 201 -13.42 -28.89 -0.18
N ARG A 202 -13.23 -29.73 -1.20
CA ARG A 202 -12.04 -30.59 -1.34
C ARG A 202 -11.60 -30.66 -2.79
N ALA A 203 -10.30 -30.49 -3.03
CA ALA A 203 -9.70 -30.48 -4.37
C ALA A 203 -10.05 -31.71 -5.22
N PHE A 204 -10.02 -32.93 -4.66
CA PHE A 204 -10.36 -34.13 -5.43
C PHE A 204 -11.83 -34.16 -5.87
N ARG A 205 -12.77 -33.72 -5.01
CA ARG A 205 -14.20 -33.64 -5.37
C ARG A 205 -14.45 -32.61 -6.46
N PHE A 206 -13.75 -31.48 -6.38
CA PHE A 206 -13.81 -30.45 -7.41
C PHE A 206 -13.26 -30.97 -8.75
N ARG A 207 -12.11 -31.65 -8.72
CA ARG A 207 -11.54 -32.31 -9.89
C ARG A 207 -12.53 -33.29 -10.52
N ASP A 208 -13.08 -34.21 -9.73
CA ASP A 208 -14.04 -35.21 -10.22
C ASP A 208 -15.26 -34.57 -10.89
N ALA A 209 -15.73 -33.43 -10.38
CA ALA A 209 -16.86 -32.69 -10.93
C ALA A 209 -16.55 -31.94 -12.24
N CYS A 210 -15.29 -31.54 -12.47
CA CYS A 210 -14.89 -30.68 -13.59
C CYS A 210 -14.10 -31.43 -14.68
N GLN A 211 -13.57 -32.63 -14.39
CA GLN A 211 -12.61 -33.33 -15.27
C GLN A 211 -13.12 -33.54 -16.69
N GLN A 212 -14.38 -33.95 -16.85
CA GLN A 212 -14.98 -34.18 -18.17
C GLN A 212 -15.05 -32.89 -18.99
N GLU A 213 -15.44 -31.79 -18.35
CA GLU A 213 -15.57 -30.48 -18.99
C GLU A 213 -14.20 -29.87 -19.33
N TRP A 214 -13.18 -30.06 -18.47
CA TRP A 214 -11.81 -29.65 -18.80
C TRP A 214 -11.26 -30.44 -19.99
N ASN A 215 -11.40 -31.77 -19.99
CA ASN A 215 -10.94 -32.60 -21.11
C ASN A 215 -11.58 -32.18 -22.43
N ALA A 216 -12.86 -31.82 -22.41
CA ALA A 216 -13.55 -31.32 -23.61
C ALA A 216 -12.93 -30.04 -24.18
N ARG A 217 -12.22 -29.24 -23.38
CA ARG A 217 -11.65 -27.94 -23.79
C ARG A 217 -10.13 -27.98 -24.00
N LEU A 218 -9.40 -28.82 -23.28
CA LEU A 218 -7.93 -28.90 -23.34
C LEU A 218 -7.39 -29.28 -24.73
N ASP A 219 -8.13 -30.10 -25.47
CA ASP A 219 -7.76 -30.50 -26.83
C ASP A 219 -8.18 -29.50 -27.91
N GLN A 220 -8.96 -28.47 -27.56
CA GLN A 220 -9.50 -27.51 -28.52
C GLN A 220 -8.62 -26.26 -28.61
N ASP A 221 -8.28 -25.87 -29.85
CA ASP A 221 -7.71 -24.55 -30.10
C ASP A 221 -8.75 -23.45 -29.85
N TRP A 222 -8.30 -22.31 -29.33
CA TRP A 222 -9.13 -21.12 -29.27
C TRP A 222 -9.40 -20.65 -30.71
N PRO A 223 -10.67 -20.48 -31.12
CA PRO A 223 -10.97 -20.06 -32.47
C PRO A 223 -10.35 -18.68 -32.80
N PRO A 224 -10.03 -18.40 -34.08
CA PRO A 224 -9.58 -17.08 -34.47
C PRO A 224 -10.58 -15.98 -34.08
N SER A 225 -10.12 -14.98 -33.36
CA SER A 225 -10.96 -13.87 -32.89
C SER A 225 -11.31 -12.91 -34.03
N ASP A 226 -12.60 -12.62 -34.22
CA ASP A 226 -13.07 -11.50 -35.04
C ASP A 226 -13.44 -10.33 -34.13
N LEU A 227 -12.52 -9.36 -34.08
CA LEU A 227 -12.67 -8.15 -33.27
C LEU A 227 -13.19 -6.94 -34.06
N SER A 228 -13.61 -7.12 -35.32
CA SER A 228 -14.13 -6.01 -36.13
C SER A 228 -15.36 -5.38 -35.49
N ALA A 229 -15.42 -4.06 -35.36
CA ALA A 229 -16.58 -3.38 -34.78
C ALA A 229 -16.71 -1.98 -35.38
N PRO A 230 -17.91 -1.37 -35.33
CA PRO A 230 -18.02 0.05 -35.64
C PRO A 230 -17.05 0.86 -34.77
N THR A 231 -16.31 1.78 -35.38
CA THR A 231 -15.24 2.51 -34.70
C THR A 231 -15.80 3.74 -33.98
N PRO A 232 -15.45 3.97 -32.71
CA PRO A 232 -15.81 5.20 -32.01
C PRO A 232 -14.98 6.38 -32.51
N SER A 233 -15.46 7.59 -32.27
CA SER A 233 -14.72 8.82 -32.50
C SER A 233 -13.91 9.21 -31.26
N THR A 234 -12.92 10.10 -31.41
CA THR A 234 -12.18 10.64 -30.26
C THR A 234 -13.08 11.45 -29.32
N ALA A 235 -14.20 11.98 -29.81
CA ALA A 235 -15.20 12.67 -28.99
C ALA A 235 -15.95 11.72 -28.05
N ASP A 236 -15.83 10.40 -28.25
CA ASP A 236 -16.42 9.40 -27.36
C ASP A 236 -15.58 9.07 -26.13
N LEU A 237 -14.32 9.52 -26.11
CA LEU A 237 -13.44 9.34 -24.97
C LEU A 237 -13.85 10.24 -23.79
N PRO A 238 -13.69 9.76 -22.55
CA PRO A 238 -13.74 10.63 -21.38
C PRO A 238 -12.77 11.81 -21.51
N ALA A 239 -13.14 12.98 -21.00
CA ALA A 239 -12.31 14.18 -21.07
C ALA A 239 -10.95 14.05 -20.37
N ASP A 240 -10.86 13.15 -19.38
CA ASP A 240 -9.65 12.85 -18.62
C ASP A 240 -8.95 11.56 -19.09
N ALA A 241 -9.29 11.06 -20.28
CA ALA A 241 -8.67 9.87 -20.85
C ALA A 241 -7.16 10.09 -21.08
N LEU A 242 -6.38 9.08 -20.71
CA LEU A 242 -4.94 9.01 -20.88
C LEU A 242 -4.61 8.24 -22.16
N ASP A 243 -3.65 8.76 -22.90
CA ASP A 243 -3.03 8.06 -24.00
C ASP A 243 -1.66 7.54 -23.56
N LEU A 244 -1.56 6.24 -23.32
CA LEU A 244 -0.35 5.58 -22.83
C LEU A 244 0.49 4.99 -23.97
N ARG A 245 0.09 5.16 -25.24
CA ARG A 245 0.69 4.43 -26.37
C ARG A 245 2.17 4.76 -26.59
N ASP A 246 2.57 5.98 -26.28
CA ASP A 246 3.96 6.45 -26.44
C ASP A 246 4.69 6.57 -25.09
N HIS A 247 4.09 6.09 -24.00
CA HIS A 247 4.72 6.11 -22.68
C HIS A 247 5.66 4.90 -22.54
N ASP A 248 6.93 5.17 -22.30
CA ASP A 248 7.87 4.17 -21.82
C ASP A 248 7.67 3.88 -20.32
N THR A 249 8.41 2.90 -19.79
CA THR A 249 8.35 2.54 -18.36
C THR A 249 8.61 3.74 -17.46
N THR A 250 9.54 4.63 -17.80
CA THR A 250 9.85 5.81 -16.98
C THR A 250 8.66 6.76 -16.91
N ALA A 251 8.05 7.07 -18.06
CA ALA A 251 6.89 7.94 -18.15
C ALA A 251 5.67 7.38 -17.38
N LEU A 252 5.46 6.05 -17.40
CA LEU A 252 4.39 5.39 -16.63
C LEU A 252 4.63 5.50 -15.12
N ARG A 253 5.88 5.35 -14.67
CA ARG A 253 6.25 5.50 -13.27
C ARG A 253 6.08 6.93 -12.78
N ASP A 254 6.39 7.91 -13.62
CA ASP A 254 6.18 9.33 -13.32
C ASP A 254 4.71 9.66 -13.20
N LEU A 255 3.90 9.08 -14.07
CA LEU A 255 2.45 9.20 -14.02
C LEU A 255 1.89 8.64 -12.72
N ALA A 256 2.30 7.44 -12.31
CA ALA A 256 1.89 6.84 -11.04
C ALA A 256 2.35 7.68 -9.83
N GLY A 257 3.56 8.25 -9.89
CA GLY A 257 4.11 9.11 -8.84
C GLY A 257 3.33 10.41 -8.59
N ARG A 258 2.46 10.82 -9.51
CA ARG A 258 1.58 12.01 -9.36
C ARG A 258 0.21 11.67 -8.76
N TRP A 259 -0.06 10.40 -8.48
CA TRP A 259 -1.36 9.95 -7.99
C TRP A 259 -1.33 9.74 -6.47
N PRO A 260 -2.47 9.91 -5.78
CA PRO A 260 -2.55 9.76 -4.33
C PRO A 260 -2.51 8.26 -3.93
N LEU A 261 -1.33 7.64 -4.06
CA LEU A 261 -1.06 6.24 -3.81
C LEU A 261 -0.24 6.05 -2.54
N ASP A 262 -0.16 4.82 -2.06
CA ASP A 262 0.86 4.44 -1.08
C ASP A 262 2.23 4.31 -1.78
N HIS A 263 3.02 5.38 -1.75
CA HIS A 263 4.38 5.42 -2.32
C HIS A 263 5.43 4.73 -1.43
N SER A 264 5.03 4.14 -0.29
CA SER A 264 5.96 3.37 0.54
C SER A 264 6.23 1.97 0.03
N VAL A 265 5.49 1.48 -0.98
CA VAL A 265 5.69 0.17 -1.61
C VAL A 265 6.08 0.38 -3.07
N GLY A 266 7.38 0.26 -3.37
CA GLY A 266 7.95 0.51 -4.69
C GLY A 266 7.71 -0.61 -5.71
N PRO A 267 7.85 -0.30 -7.01
CA PRO A 267 7.73 -1.28 -8.09
C PRO A 267 8.77 -2.40 -8.01
N VAL A 268 8.47 -3.52 -8.68
CA VAL A 268 9.41 -4.62 -8.88
C VAL A 268 10.10 -4.40 -10.22
N THR A 269 11.35 -3.96 -10.16
CA THR A 269 12.04 -3.41 -11.34
C THR A 269 12.44 -4.44 -12.39
N ASP A 270 12.60 -5.70 -11.97
CA ASP A 270 12.97 -6.85 -12.80
C ASP A 270 11.76 -7.70 -13.23
N MET A 271 10.53 -7.19 -13.05
CA MET A 271 9.30 -7.88 -13.44
C MET A 271 8.31 -6.89 -14.08
N PRO A 272 8.49 -6.57 -15.38
CA PRO A 272 7.57 -5.68 -16.07
C PRO A 272 6.20 -6.33 -16.31
N GLY A 273 5.15 -5.53 -16.22
CA GLY A 273 3.81 -5.88 -16.71
C GLY A 273 3.79 -5.95 -18.24
N GLY A 274 2.71 -6.51 -18.78
CA GLY A 274 2.52 -6.69 -20.22
C GLY A 274 2.27 -8.14 -20.61
N GLU A 275 1.47 -8.30 -21.67
CA GLU A 275 1.18 -9.59 -22.29
C GLU A 275 2.46 -10.21 -22.86
N SER A 276 3.31 -9.40 -23.51
CA SER A 276 4.59 -9.84 -24.07
C SER A 276 5.54 -10.37 -23.00
N ALA A 277 5.68 -9.67 -21.87
CA ALA A 277 6.55 -10.10 -20.76
C ALA A 277 6.06 -11.42 -20.13
N GLY A 278 4.75 -11.55 -19.91
CA GLY A 278 4.15 -12.76 -19.38
C GLY A 278 4.28 -13.96 -20.33
N LEU A 279 4.09 -13.75 -21.64
CA LEU A 279 4.26 -14.80 -22.65
C LEU A 279 5.72 -15.24 -22.78
N HIS A 280 6.67 -14.31 -22.76
CA HIS A 280 8.10 -14.64 -22.77
C HIS A 280 8.47 -15.53 -21.58
N ARG A 281 8.00 -15.19 -20.37
CA ARG A 281 8.20 -16.03 -19.18
C ARG A 281 7.54 -17.39 -19.33
N TRP A 282 6.34 -17.47 -19.90
CA TRP A 282 5.65 -18.73 -20.15
C TRP A 282 6.45 -19.62 -21.12
N GLU A 283 6.90 -19.07 -22.24
CA GLU A 283 7.64 -19.80 -23.27
C GLU A 283 8.96 -20.36 -22.74
N SER A 284 9.69 -19.57 -21.95
CA SER A 284 10.90 -20.02 -21.24
C SER A 284 10.59 -21.18 -20.28
N PHE A 285 9.54 -21.04 -19.45
CA PHE A 285 9.15 -22.11 -18.53
C PHE A 285 8.64 -23.36 -19.27
N LEU A 286 7.87 -23.22 -20.34
CA LEU A 286 7.35 -24.33 -21.13
C LEU A 286 8.49 -25.14 -21.73
N LYS A 287 9.52 -24.46 -22.25
CA LYS A 287 10.70 -25.09 -22.87
C LYS A 287 11.61 -25.76 -21.85
N ASP A 288 12.01 -25.04 -20.81
CA ASP A 288 13.14 -25.45 -19.96
C ASP A 288 12.73 -25.87 -18.53
N GLY A 289 11.54 -25.46 -18.07
CA GLY A 289 11.07 -25.67 -16.70
C GLY A 289 10.01 -26.76 -16.52
N LEU A 290 9.00 -26.80 -17.41
CA LEU A 290 7.76 -27.57 -17.23
C LEU A 290 8.04 -29.05 -17.01
N GLY A 291 8.93 -29.65 -17.80
CA GLY A 291 9.28 -31.08 -17.71
C GLY A 291 9.91 -31.52 -16.38
N THR A 292 10.28 -30.59 -15.50
CA THR A 292 10.81 -30.88 -14.16
C THR A 292 9.99 -30.25 -13.03
N TYR A 293 8.86 -29.63 -13.36
CA TYR A 293 8.02 -28.90 -12.42
C TYR A 293 7.57 -29.75 -11.24
N ASP A 294 7.12 -30.98 -11.49
CA ASP A 294 6.68 -31.95 -10.50
C ASP A 294 7.73 -32.19 -9.39
N ARG A 295 9.02 -32.26 -9.78
CA ARG A 295 10.15 -32.51 -8.88
C ARG A 295 10.68 -31.24 -8.22
N ARG A 296 10.71 -30.10 -8.93
CA ARG A 296 11.40 -28.88 -8.49
C ARG A 296 10.52 -27.85 -7.79
N ARG A 297 9.20 -27.85 -8.00
CA ARG A 297 8.25 -26.81 -7.54
C ARG A 297 8.17 -26.53 -6.03
N ASN A 298 8.78 -27.38 -5.21
CA ASN A 298 8.78 -27.22 -3.75
C ASN A 298 10.09 -26.67 -3.20
N ASN A 299 11.11 -26.45 -4.04
CA ASN A 299 12.42 -25.95 -3.62
C ASN A 299 12.56 -24.45 -3.96
N PRO A 300 12.53 -23.54 -2.96
CA PRO A 300 12.64 -22.10 -3.20
C PRO A 300 14.03 -21.63 -3.68
N LEU A 301 15.05 -22.50 -3.70
CA LEU A 301 16.41 -22.16 -4.10
C LEU A 301 16.67 -22.35 -5.60
N VAL A 302 15.72 -22.91 -6.34
CA VAL A 302 15.85 -23.15 -7.79
C VAL A 302 14.70 -22.49 -8.53
N ASP A 303 14.90 -22.14 -9.79
CA ASP A 303 13.81 -21.72 -10.68
C ASP A 303 12.99 -22.95 -11.10
N GLY A 304 12.15 -23.43 -10.19
CA GLY A 304 11.37 -24.67 -10.34
C GLY A 304 9.87 -24.45 -10.57
N THR A 305 9.43 -23.20 -10.73
CA THR A 305 8.01 -22.82 -10.87
C THR A 305 7.82 -21.89 -12.05
N SER A 306 6.60 -21.79 -12.60
CA SER A 306 6.37 -20.91 -13.74
C SER A 306 6.61 -19.43 -13.46
N GLY A 307 6.49 -18.99 -12.20
CA GLY A 307 6.59 -17.57 -11.85
C GLY A 307 5.45 -16.71 -12.41
N LEU A 308 4.44 -17.29 -13.05
CA LEU A 308 3.45 -16.57 -13.85
C LEU A 308 2.32 -15.90 -13.06
N SER A 309 2.23 -16.10 -11.75
CA SER A 309 1.08 -15.63 -10.98
C SER A 309 0.79 -14.13 -11.09
N PRO A 310 1.79 -13.22 -11.19
CA PRO A 310 1.53 -11.79 -11.41
C PRO A 310 0.80 -11.49 -12.73
N TRP A 311 1.27 -12.04 -13.86
CA TRP A 311 0.62 -11.84 -15.17
C TRP A 311 -0.73 -12.53 -15.27
N ILE A 312 -0.91 -13.70 -14.64
CA ILE A 312 -2.21 -14.39 -14.61
C ILE A 312 -3.22 -13.60 -13.76
N HIS A 313 -2.79 -13.05 -12.61
CA HIS A 313 -3.65 -12.24 -11.73
C HIS A 313 -4.20 -11.01 -12.47
N HIS A 314 -3.32 -10.30 -13.17
CA HIS A 314 -3.70 -9.16 -14.01
C HIS A 314 -4.13 -9.54 -15.43
N GLY A 315 -4.46 -10.82 -15.66
CA GLY A 315 -5.01 -11.36 -16.91
C GLY A 315 -4.24 -11.01 -18.19
N MET A 316 -2.95 -10.72 -18.05
CA MET A 316 -2.01 -10.41 -19.14
C MET A 316 -1.62 -11.65 -19.93
N VAL A 317 -1.81 -12.84 -19.37
CA VAL A 317 -1.60 -14.12 -20.07
C VAL A 317 -2.89 -14.94 -19.97
N SER A 318 -3.30 -15.54 -21.09
CA SER A 318 -4.50 -16.38 -21.15
C SER A 318 -4.32 -17.67 -20.35
N PRO A 319 -5.15 -17.93 -19.32
CA PRO A 319 -5.12 -19.23 -18.64
C PRO A 319 -5.53 -20.39 -19.57
N PHE A 320 -6.24 -20.10 -20.68
CA PHE A 320 -6.66 -21.12 -21.64
C PHE A 320 -5.45 -21.61 -22.47
N ARG A 321 -4.64 -20.68 -22.98
CA ARG A 321 -3.35 -20.98 -23.62
C ARG A 321 -2.42 -21.76 -22.71
N LEU A 322 -2.24 -21.32 -21.46
CA LEU A 322 -1.40 -22.02 -20.48
C LEU A 322 -1.84 -23.46 -20.26
N ALA A 323 -3.15 -23.70 -20.12
CA ALA A 323 -3.70 -25.04 -19.93
C ALA A 323 -3.50 -25.91 -21.18
N ARG A 324 -3.79 -25.38 -22.37
CA ARG A 324 -3.64 -26.11 -23.65
C ARG A 324 -2.19 -26.47 -23.94
N ASP A 325 -1.27 -25.52 -23.76
CA ASP A 325 0.16 -25.72 -23.98
C ASP A 325 0.74 -26.76 -23.00
N ALA A 326 0.38 -26.69 -21.71
CA ALA A 326 0.81 -27.67 -20.72
C ALA A 326 0.23 -29.08 -20.98
N HIS A 327 -1.01 -29.15 -21.45
CA HIS A 327 -1.65 -30.40 -21.85
C HIS A 327 -0.92 -31.05 -23.02
N ARG A 328 -0.61 -30.26 -24.06
CA ARG A 328 0.13 -30.71 -25.26
C ARG A 328 1.55 -31.15 -24.94
N ALA A 329 2.23 -30.47 -24.03
CA ALA A 329 3.57 -30.86 -23.59
C ALA A 329 3.56 -32.22 -22.86
N GLY A 330 2.49 -32.51 -22.12
CA GLY A 330 2.30 -33.78 -21.42
C GLY A 330 3.33 -34.06 -20.31
N GLY A 331 3.45 -35.34 -19.94
CA GLY A 331 4.35 -35.81 -18.89
C GLY A 331 3.96 -35.39 -17.47
N ASP A 332 4.73 -35.87 -16.49
CA ASP A 332 4.45 -35.63 -15.05
C ASP A 332 4.48 -34.14 -14.69
N GLY A 333 5.39 -33.39 -15.31
CA GLY A 333 5.50 -31.94 -15.17
C GLY A 333 4.26 -31.19 -15.66
N GLY A 334 3.80 -31.48 -16.88
CA GLY A 334 2.57 -30.93 -17.46
C GLY A 334 1.33 -31.28 -16.64
N ALA A 335 1.17 -32.56 -16.28
CA ALA A 335 0.08 -33.03 -15.44
C ALA A 335 0.04 -32.33 -14.08
N LYS A 336 1.21 -32.16 -13.44
CA LYS A 336 1.28 -31.48 -12.14
C LYS A 336 1.04 -29.98 -12.24
N PHE A 337 1.45 -29.33 -13.34
CA PHE A 337 1.12 -27.94 -13.60
C PHE A 337 -0.39 -27.73 -13.78
N LEU A 338 -1.04 -28.58 -14.56
CA LEU A 338 -2.49 -28.56 -14.75
C LEU A 338 -3.26 -28.80 -13.44
N ASP A 339 -2.76 -29.65 -12.56
CA ASP A 339 -3.36 -29.83 -11.22
C ASP A 339 -3.36 -28.52 -10.42
N GLU A 340 -2.29 -27.73 -10.47
CA GLU A 340 -2.23 -26.45 -9.75
C GLU A 340 -3.05 -25.36 -10.49
N LEU A 341 -3.02 -25.32 -11.82
CA LEU A 341 -3.73 -24.32 -12.63
C LEU A 341 -5.25 -24.53 -12.70
N LEU A 342 -5.71 -25.77 -12.85
CA LEU A 342 -7.12 -26.10 -13.01
C LEU A 342 -7.76 -26.49 -11.69
N VAL A 343 -7.14 -27.37 -10.91
CA VAL A 343 -7.78 -27.87 -9.69
C VAL A 343 -7.70 -26.83 -8.58
N TRP A 344 -6.50 -26.39 -8.19
CA TRP A 344 -6.35 -25.49 -7.04
C TRP A 344 -6.81 -24.06 -7.35
N ARG A 345 -6.44 -23.54 -8.52
CA ARG A 345 -6.82 -22.18 -8.89
C ARG A 345 -8.30 -22.04 -9.20
N GLU A 346 -8.88 -22.88 -10.06
CA GLU A 346 -10.32 -22.75 -10.36
C GLU A 346 -11.20 -23.14 -9.16
N LEU A 347 -10.74 -24.00 -8.24
CA LEU A 347 -11.43 -24.24 -6.97
C LEU A 347 -11.53 -22.95 -6.15
N SER A 348 -10.48 -22.14 -6.14
CA SER A 348 -10.48 -20.86 -5.41
C SER A 348 -11.44 -19.85 -6.04
N PHE A 349 -11.50 -19.78 -7.38
CA PHE A 349 -12.49 -18.98 -8.11
C PHE A 349 -13.92 -19.46 -7.84
N HIS A 350 -14.15 -20.77 -7.87
CA HIS A 350 -15.43 -21.38 -7.59
C HIS A 350 -15.88 -21.11 -6.14
N PHE A 351 -14.96 -21.23 -5.18
CA PHE A 351 -15.21 -20.91 -3.77
C PHE A 351 -15.65 -19.45 -3.59
N CYS A 352 -14.89 -18.48 -4.10
CA CYS A 352 -15.26 -17.07 -4.02
C CYS A 352 -16.62 -16.76 -4.66
N ARG A 353 -16.97 -17.48 -5.74
CA ARG A 353 -18.28 -17.35 -6.40
C ARG A 353 -19.42 -17.92 -5.54
N SER A 354 -19.17 -19.02 -4.83
CA SER A 354 -20.17 -19.69 -3.98
C SER A 354 -20.29 -19.09 -2.58
N GLN A 355 -19.25 -18.43 -2.08
CA GLN A 355 -19.16 -17.83 -0.76
C GLN A 355 -18.90 -16.32 -0.90
N HIS A 356 -19.94 -15.49 -0.77
CA HIS A 356 -19.81 -14.05 -0.92
C HIS A 356 -18.99 -13.39 0.19
N ALA A 357 -19.03 -13.93 1.41
CA ALA A 357 -18.25 -13.44 2.55
C ALA A 357 -16.86 -14.09 2.62
N HIS A 358 -16.27 -14.47 1.48
CA HIS A 358 -15.04 -15.26 1.40
C HIS A 358 -13.80 -14.57 1.98
N ASP A 359 -13.85 -13.27 2.25
CA ASP A 359 -12.80 -12.54 2.95
C ASP A 359 -13.06 -12.36 4.45
N GLU A 360 -14.19 -12.85 4.97
CA GLU A 360 -14.57 -12.82 6.39
C GLU A 360 -14.23 -14.13 7.13
N TYR A 361 -14.15 -14.06 8.46
CA TYR A 361 -13.83 -15.24 9.28
C TYR A 361 -14.89 -16.35 9.16
N ASP A 362 -16.14 -15.95 8.92
CA ASP A 362 -17.27 -16.87 8.78
C ASP A 362 -17.12 -17.80 7.54
N ALA A 363 -16.21 -17.48 6.60
CA ALA A 363 -15.86 -18.34 5.48
C ALA A 363 -14.87 -19.47 5.82
N VAL A 364 -14.24 -19.45 7.01
CA VAL A 364 -13.43 -20.57 7.51
C VAL A 364 -14.35 -21.77 7.79
N PRO A 365 -13.98 -23.02 7.48
CA PRO A 365 -14.85 -24.17 7.75
C PRO A 365 -15.22 -24.32 9.23
N ALA A 366 -16.44 -24.77 9.52
CA ALA A 366 -16.96 -24.86 10.89
C ALA A 366 -16.06 -25.66 11.85
N TRP A 367 -15.51 -26.79 11.41
CA TRP A 367 -14.57 -27.59 12.22
C TRP A 367 -13.30 -26.82 12.60
N ALA A 368 -12.83 -25.95 11.70
CA ALA A 368 -11.64 -25.13 11.92
C ALA A 368 -11.95 -23.93 12.81
N GLN A 369 -13.14 -23.32 12.67
CA GLN A 369 -13.61 -22.30 13.61
C GLN A 369 -13.69 -22.87 15.03
N GLU A 370 -14.34 -24.03 15.21
CA GLU A 370 -14.51 -24.69 16.51
C GLU A 370 -13.18 -24.96 17.21
N THR A 371 -12.19 -25.52 16.50
CA THR A 371 -10.87 -25.80 17.09
C THR A 371 -10.11 -24.51 17.39
N LEU A 372 -10.14 -23.50 16.51
CA LEU A 372 -9.48 -22.21 16.75
C LEU A 372 -10.09 -21.44 17.93
N GLU A 373 -11.41 -21.49 18.09
CA GLU A 373 -12.13 -20.85 19.19
C GLU A 373 -11.89 -21.54 20.52
N SER A 374 -11.86 -22.88 20.53
CA SER A 374 -11.52 -23.68 21.72
C SER A 374 -10.14 -23.34 22.26
N HIS A 375 -9.22 -22.96 21.37
CA HIS A 375 -7.86 -22.56 21.69
C HIS A 375 -7.66 -21.03 21.78
N ALA A 376 -8.70 -20.21 21.75
CA ALA A 376 -8.57 -18.75 21.71
C ALA A 376 -7.88 -18.14 22.94
N ARG A 377 -7.86 -18.84 24.08
CA ARG A 377 -7.24 -18.39 25.33
C ARG A 377 -5.78 -18.80 25.49
N ASP A 378 -5.27 -19.65 24.62
CA ASP A 378 -3.89 -20.11 24.69
C ASP A 378 -2.90 -18.92 24.63
N PRO A 379 -1.77 -18.96 25.37
CA PRO A 379 -0.77 -17.91 25.30
C PRO A 379 -0.17 -17.76 23.89
N ARG A 380 -0.03 -16.52 23.41
CA ARG A 380 0.48 -16.19 22.07
C ARG A 380 1.58 -15.13 22.15
N ARG A 381 2.60 -15.24 21.30
CA ARG A 381 3.62 -14.20 21.09
C ARG A 381 3.13 -13.27 19.98
N CYS A 382 2.32 -12.28 20.34
CA CYS A 382 1.77 -11.36 19.34
C CYS A 382 2.85 -10.41 18.81
N HIS A 383 2.84 -10.18 17.49
CA HIS A 383 3.68 -9.18 16.82
C HIS A 383 2.80 -8.07 16.27
N SER A 384 3.26 -6.81 16.29
CA SER A 384 2.53 -5.72 15.66
C SER A 384 2.54 -5.81 14.13
N TRP A 385 1.67 -5.05 13.47
CA TRP A 385 1.65 -5.05 12.01
C TRP A 385 2.97 -4.57 11.39
N GLU A 386 3.59 -3.53 11.94
CA GLU A 386 4.87 -3.01 11.42
C GLU A 386 6.00 -4.02 11.62
N THR A 387 6.03 -4.69 12.77
CA THR A 387 6.98 -5.79 13.03
C THR A 387 6.83 -6.90 11.98
N LEU A 388 5.58 -7.30 11.70
CA LEU A 388 5.28 -8.29 10.68
C LEU A 388 5.60 -7.78 9.28
N SER A 389 5.18 -6.58 8.88
CA SER A 389 5.36 -6.07 7.51
C SER A 389 6.84 -5.85 7.15
N ARG A 390 7.68 -5.55 8.14
CA ARG A 390 9.14 -5.39 7.98
C ARG A 390 9.94 -6.69 8.10
N GLY A 391 9.31 -7.81 8.46
CA GLY A 391 10.03 -9.08 8.68
C GLY A 391 11.00 -8.97 9.85
N ARG A 392 10.50 -8.58 11.03
CA ARG A 392 11.31 -8.37 12.25
C ARG A 392 10.79 -9.19 13.44
N THR A 393 10.22 -10.35 13.17
CA THR A 393 9.64 -11.24 14.20
C THR A 393 10.70 -11.93 15.07
N GLY A 394 11.93 -12.01 14.55
CA GLY A 394 13.02 -12.79 15.11
C GLY A 394 13.04 -14.24 14.61
N ASP A 395 12.09 -14.63 13.76
CA ASP A 395 12.13 -15.89 13.01
C ASP A 395 12.75 -15.66 11.63
N ALA A 396 13.99 -16.09 11.44
CA ALA A 396 14.73 -15.84 10.20
C ALA A 396 14.07 -16.40 8.93
N THR A 397 13.32 -17.50 9.04
CA THR A 397 12.63 -18.10 7.88
C THR A 397 11.44 -17.24 7.48
N TRP A 398 10.65 -16.81 8.47
CA TRP A 398 9.49 -15.96 8.23
C TRP A 398 9.90 -14.55 7.80
N ASP A 399 10.90 -13.98 8.45
CA ASP A 399 11.43 -12.64 8.15
C ASP A 399 11.99 -12.56 6.71
N LEU A 400 12.65 -13.62 6.23
CA LEU A 400 13.08 -13.72 4.83
C LEU A 400 11.90 -13.93 3.86
N ALA A 401 10.88 -14.69 4.23
CA ALA A 401 9.67 -14.84 3.41
C ALA A 401 8.93 -13.50 3.25
N GLN A 402 8.78 -12.73 4.33
CA GLN A 402 8.22 -11.40 4.28
C GLN A 402 9.10 -10.43 3.46
N THR A 403 10.42 -10.53 3.59
CA THR A 403 11.36 -9.74 2.79
C THR A 403 11.18 -10.01 1.30
N ALA A 404 10.93 -11.26 0.90
CA ALA A 404 10.62 -11.61 -0.49
C ALA A 404 9.36 -10.89 -1.00
N LEU A 405 8.26 -10.92 -0.23
CA LEU A 405 7.05 -10.16 -0.56
C LEU A 405 7.35 -8.66 -0.71
N ARG A 406 8.01 -8.08 0.29
CA ARG A 406 8.25 -6.64 0.34
C ARG A 406 9.21 -6.14 -0.74
N GLN A 407 10.26 -6.89 -1.10
CA GLN A 407 11.28 -6.43 -2.05
C GLN A 407 11.10 -6.97 -3.48
N ARG A 408 10.47 -8.14 -3.64
CA ARG A 408 10.28 -8.81 -4.94
C ARG A 408 8.82 -8.91 -5.38
N GLY A 409 7.88 -8.53 -4.52
CA GLY A 409 6.46 -8.61 -4.84
C GLY A 409 5.93 -10.03 -5.07
N TRP A 410 6.69 -11.05 -4.69
CA TRP A 410 6.35 -12.44 -4.96
C TRP A 410 6.90 -13.34 -3.85
N LEU A 411 6.16 -14.40 -3.51
CA LEU A 411 6.56 -15.38 -2.51
C LEU A 411 6.31 -16.80 -3.01
N HIS A 412 7.38 -17.60 -3.03
CA HIS A 412 7.31 -19.01 -3.41
C HIS A 412 6.26 -19.75 -2.58
N ASN A 413 5.33 -20.47 -3.24
CA ASN A 413 4.14 -21.04 -2.59
C ASN A 413 4.47 -21.95 -1.38
N ASN A 414 5.53 -22.77 -1.48
CA ASN A 414 5.96 -23.61 -0.36
C ASN A 414 6.31 -22.79 0.90
N LEU A 415 6.92 -21.62 0.73
CA LEU A 415 7.19 -20.67 1.81
C LEU A 415 5.93 -19.90 2.22
N ARG A 416 5.06 -19.50 1.28
CA ARG A 416 3.78 -18.82 1.55
C ARG A 416 2.90 -19.60 2.54
N MET A 417 2.84 -20.92 2.40
CA MET A 417 2.13 -21.79 3.35
C MET A 417 2.72 -21.76 4.78
N THR A 418 4.05 -21.74 4.91
CA THR A 418 4.72 -21.64 6.23
C THR A 418 4.57 -20.22 6.79
N TRP A 419 4.74 -19.19 5.97
CA TRP A 419 4.54 -17.79 6.29
C TRP A 419 3.12 -17.54 6.84
N GLY A 420 2.10 -18.04 6.15
CA GLY A 420 0.71 -17.83 6.54
C GLY A 420 0.33 -18.59 7.81
N LYS A 421 0.77 -19.84 7.96
CA LYS A 421 0.47 -20.63 9.16
C LYS A 421 1.09 -20.06 10.43
N ALA A 422 2.27 -19.45 10.36
CA ALA A 422 2.91 -18.83 11.52
C ALA A 422 2.05 -17.71 12.15
N LEU A 423 1.26 -16.99 11.35
CA LEU A 423 0.47 -15.85 11.84
C LEU A 423 -0.61 -16.24 12.86
N THR A 424 -1.09 -17.48 12.87
CA THR A 424 -2.03 -17.98 13.89
C THR A 424 -1.44 -17.92 15.30
N GLY A 425 -0.15 -18.24 15.45
CA GLY A 425 0.60 -18.17 16.70
C GLY A 425 1.00 -16.76 17.13
N TRP A 426 0.95 -15.81 16.20
CA TRP A 426 1.49 -14.45 16.37
C TRP A 426 0.45 -13.34 16.32
N SER A 427 -0.82 -13.73 16.30
CA SER A 427 -1.96 -12.83 16.34
C SER A 427 -2.79 -13.12 17.58
N ARG A 428 -3.49 -12.10 18.06
CA ARG A 428 -4.30 -12.16 19.28
C ARG A 428 -5.41 -13.19 19.18
N ASP A 429 -6.04 -13.26 18.01
CA ASP A 429 -7.18 -14.11 17.73
C ASP A 429 -7.23 -14.47 16.22
N PRO A 430 -8.08 -15.43 15.83
CA PRO A 430 -8.23 -15.84 14.43
C PRO A 430 -8.69 -14.71 13.50
N GLY A 431 -9.49 -13.76 13.98
CA GLY A 431 -9.93 -12.60 13.20
C GLY A 431 -8.77 -11.67 12.85
N GLN A 432 -7.90 -11.36 13.83
CA GLN A 432 -6.67 -10.61 13.59
C GLN A 432 -5.70 -11.39 12.68
N THR A 433 -5.65 -12.72 12.81
CA THR A 433 -4.85 -13.58 11.91
C THR A 433 -5.31 -13.40 10.46
N LEU A 434 -6.61 -13.47 10.22
CA LEU A 434 -7.21 -13.28 8.90
C LEU A 434 -6.89 -11.90 8.32
N ASP A 435 -7.07 -10.84 9.11
CA ASP A 435 -6.77 -9.48 8.70
C ASP A 435 -5.29 -9.29 8.32
N ARG A 436 -4.37 -9.92 9.05
CA ARG A 436 -2.92 -9.87 8.75
C ARG A 436 -2.55 -10.67 7.52
N LEU A 437 -3.14 -11.85 7.33
CA LEU A 437 -2.96 -12.67 6.14
C LEU A 437 -3.32 -11.87 4.89
N PHE A 438 -4.53 -11.29 4.85
CA PHE A 438 -4.98 -10.51 3.70
C PHE A 438 -4.20 -9.20 3.52
N ASP A 439 -3.99 -8.39 4.58
CA ASP A 439 -3.32 -7.10 4.41
C ASP A 439 -1.87 -7.26 3.93
N LEU A 440 -1.09 -8.17 4.53
CA LEU A 440 0.30 -8.38 4.12
C LEU A 440 0.38 -8.98 2.71
N ASN A 441 -0.51 -9.90 2.36
CA ASN A 441 -0.54 -10.51 1.04
C ASN A 441 -0.95 -9.49 -0.04
N ASP A 442 -2.12 -8.86 0.12
CA ASP A 442 -2.72 -7.99 -0.90
C ASP A 442 -1.92 -6.68 -1.06
N ARG A 443 -1.21 -6.23 -0.02
CA ARG A 443 -0.35 -5.04 -0.09
C ARG A 443 0.94 -5.29 -0.85
N PHE A 444 1.59 -6.43 -0.64
CA PHE A 444 2.96 -6.64 -1.13
C PHE A 444 3.04 -7.56 -2.34
N ALA A 445 2.20 -8.59 -2.44
CA ALA A 445 2.28 -9.55 -3.53
C ALA A 445 1.63 -9.00 -4.80
N LEU A 446 2.32 -9.02 -5.95
CA LEU A 446 1.77 -8.67 -7.27
C LEU A 446 0.65 -9.62 -7.70
N ASP A 447 0.60 -10.84 -7.14
CA ASP A 447 -0.49 -11.80 -7.31
C ASP A 447 -1.48 -11.79 -6.12
N GLY A 448 -1.42 -10.74 -5.29
CA GLY A 448 -2.30 -10.52 -4.16
C GLY A 448 -3.70 -10.09 -4.61
N HIS A 449 -4.63 -9.98 -3.67
CA HIS A 449 -5.99 -9.54 -3.95
C HIS A 449 -6.72 -10.41 -5.02
N ASP A 450 -6.43 -11.71 -5.05
CA ASP A 450 -6.95 -12.67 -6.03
C ASP A 450 -7.83 -13.76 -5.36
N PRO A 451 -8.79 -14.41 -6.07
CA PRO A 451 -9.43 -15.62 -5.55
C PRO A 451 -8.42 -16.68 -5.06
N ASN A 452 -7.28 -16.84 -5.73
CA ASN A 452 -6.21 -17.73 -5.29
C ASN A 452 -5.58 -17.31 -3.96
N SER A 453 -5.50 -16.01 -3.70
CA SER A 453 -5.10 -15.50 -2.40
C SER A 453 -6.09 -15.93 -1.32
N VAL A 454 -7.40 -15.83 -1.58
CA VAL A 454 -8.44 -16.31 -0.65
C VAL A 454 -8.25 -17.81 -0.35
N GLY A 455 -8.17 -18.64 -1.39
CA GLY A 455 -8.00 -20.09 -1.23
C GLY A 455 -6.73 -20.46 -0.45
N GLY A 456 -5.59 -19.86 -0.80
CA GLY A 456 -4.30 -20.14 -0.14
C GLY A 456 -4.19 -19.60 1.29
N LEU A 457 -4.72 -18.41 1.55
CA LEU A 457 -4.67 -17.78 2.89
C LEU A 457 -5.65 -18.48 3.84
N LEU A 458 -6.88 -18.76 3.40
CA LEU A 458 -7.84 -19.49 4.22
C LEU A 458 -7.45 -20.96 4.40
N TRP A 459 -6.67 -21.56 3.47
CA TRP A 459 -6.08 -22.87 3.71
C TRP A 459 -5.16 -22.88 4.93
N CYS A 460 -4.47 -21.77 5.23
CA CYS A 460 -3.70 -21.65 6.46
C CYS A 460 -4.58 -21.79 7.71
N LEU A 461 -5.87 -21.45 7.61
CA LEU A 461 -6.92 -21.55 8.62
C LEU A 461 -7.85 -22.77 8.43
N GLY A 462 -7.52 -23.71 7.54
CA GLY A 462 -8.24 -24.98 7.40
C GLY A 462 -9.15 -25.12 6.17
N LEU A 463 -9.34 -24.07 5.35
CA LEU A 463 -10.10 -24.21 4.10
C LEU A 463 -9.43 -25.23 3.16
N PHE A 464 -10.24 -26.07 2.52
CA PHE A 464 -9.80 -27.16 1.63
C PHE A 464 -8.96 -28.27 2.26
N ASP A 465 -8.70 -28.23 3.57
CA ASP A 465 -7.98 -29.26 4.31
C ASP A 465 -8.95 -30.07 5.21
N ARG A 466 -8.38 -30.86 6.12
CA ARG A 466 -9.11 -31.67 7.10
C ARG A 466 -8.56 -31.42 8.52
N PRO A 467 -9.30 -31.79 9.57
CA PRO A 467 -8.73 -31.86 10.91
C PRO A 467 -7.64 -32.94 10.99
N PHE A 468 -6.63 -32.67 11.79
CA PHE A 468 -5.53 -33.59 12.12
C PHE A 468 -5.73 -34.15 13.53
N PRO A 469 -5.35 -35.42 13.78
CA PRO A 469 -5.56 -36.06 15.09
C PRO A 469 -4.78 -35.42 16.24
N GLU A 470 -3.64 -34.79 15.93
CA GLU A 470 -2.79 -34.14 16.92
C GLU A 470 -3.31 -32.72 17.19
N GLU A 471 -3.79 -32.51 18.40
CA GLU A 471 -4.25 -31.20 18.87
C GLU A 471 -3.07 -30.40 19.45
N ASN A 472 -2.89 -29.19 18.95
CA ASN A 472 -1.79 -28.31 19.31
C ASN A 472 -2.31 -27.04 19.98
N ALA A 473 -1.53 -26.48 20.92
CA ALA A 473 -1.84 -25.16 21.46
C ALA A 473 -1.94 -24.12 20.33
N VAL A 474 -2.88 -23.19 20.47
CA VAL A 474 -3.24 -22.12 19.52
C VAL A 474 -3.90 -22.61 18.23
N THR A 475 -3.33 -23.61 17.54
CA THR A 475 -3.80 -24.06 16.23
C THR A 475 -4.81 -25.20 16.28
N GLY A 476 -5.00 -25.83 17.45
CA GLY A 476 -5.87 -26.98 17.63
C GLY A 476 -5.53 -28.09 16.65
N THR A 477 -6.54 -28.56 15.92
CA THR A 477 -6.45 -29.65 14.93
C THR A 477 -6.10 -29.20 13.52
N LEU A 478 -5.72 -27.93 13.31
CA LEU A 478 -5.22 -27.47 12.03
C LEU A 478 -3.89 -28.16 11.68
N ARG A 479 -3.63 -28.33 10.39
CA ARG A 479 -2.30 -28.74 9.92
C ARG A 479 -1.23 -27.76 10.41
N VAL A 480 -0.23 -28.25 11.14
CA VAL A 480 0.92 -27.45 11.56
C VAL A 480 1.98 -27.38 10.46
N ARG A 481 2.61 -26.21 10.29
CA ARG A 481 3.84 -26.05 9.50
C ARG A 481 4.83 -25.17 10.26
N SER A 482 5.77 -25.80 10.94
CA SER A 482 6.83 -25.14 11.69
C SER A 482 7.81 -24.38 10.77
N THR A 483 8.11 -23.13 11.12
CA THR A 483 9.19 -22.35 10.49
C THR A 483 10.54 -23.00 10.71
N THR A 484 10.79 -23.53 11.91
CA THR A 484 12.00 -24.28 12.27
C THR A 484 12.20 -25.52 11.40
N ASP A 485 11.15 -26.30 11.14
CA ASP A 485 11.25 -27.49 10.28
C ASP A 485 11.37 -27.16 8.79
N HIS A 486 10.88 -25.98 8.38
CA HIS A 486 11.14 -25.47 7.04
C HIS A 486 12.61 -25.07 6.91
N ALA A 487 13.16 -24.35 7.89
CA ALA A 487 14.56 -23.90 7.89
C ALA A 487 15.56 -25.05 7.70
N ARG A 488 15.28 -26.24 8.25
CA ARG A 488 16.12 -27.44 8.08
C ARG A 488 16.28 -27.89 6.61
N ARG A 489 15.36 -27.49 5.73
CA ARG A 489 15.32 -27.86 4.31
C ARG A 489 15.62 -26.68 3.37
N LEU A 490 15.83 -25.49 3.93
CA LEU A 490 16.11 -24.27 3.17
C LEU A 490 17.41 -23.63 3.67
N ASN A 491 18.41 -23.53 2.80
CA ASN A 491 19.58 -22.73 3.11
C ASN A 491 19.20 -21.23 3.08
N LEU A 492 18.96 -20.66 4.27
CA LEU A 492 18.51 -19.29 4.43
C LEU A 492 19.50 -18.25 3.87
N SER A 493 20.81 -18.50 3.99
CA SER A 493 21.82 -17.60 3.42
C SER A 493 21.74 -17.55 1.89
N ARG A 494 21.68 -18.70 1.23
CA ARG A 494 21.49 -18.77 -0.23
C ARG A 494 20.16 -18.19 -0.68
N TYR A 495 19.10 -18.37 0.09
CA TYR A 495 17.81 -17.74 -0.22
C TYR A 495 17.90 -16.22 -0.11
N ALA A 496 18.53 -15.69 0.94
CA ALA A 496 18.77 -14.25 1.09
C ALA A 496 19.64 -13.69 -0.04
N ASP A 497 20.65 -14.44 -0.50
CA ASP A 497 21.48 -14.06 -1.66
C ASP A 497 20.64 -14.02 -2.94
N ARG A 498 19.78 -15.03 -3.18
CA ARG A 498 18.83 -15.04 -4.31
C ARG A 498 17.85 -13.87 -4.27
N LEU A 499 17.41 -13.43 -3.09
CA LEU A 499 16.56 -12.24 -2.95
C LEU A 499 17.30 -10.93 -3.24
N ARG A 500 18.65 -10.94 -3.22
CA ARG A 500 19.49 -9.78 -3.55
C ARG A 500 20.00 -9.82 -4.99
N SER A 501 20.13 -10.99 -5.60
CA SER A 501 20.72 -11.16 -6.94
C SER A 501 19.88 -10.53 -8.05
N GLY A 502 20.53 -9.99 -9.08
CA GLY A 502 19.85 -9.41 -10.25
C GLY A 502 19.22 -8.04 -10.02
N ILE A 503 19.36 -7.43 -8.83
CA ILE A 503 18.99 -6.01 -8.60
C ILE A 503 20.07 -5.32 -7.78
N GLN A 504 20.84 -4.44 -8.41
CA GLN A 504 21.76 -3.53 -7.71
C GLN A 504 21.00 -2.34 -7.16
N ARG A 505 21.04 -2.12 -5.83
CA ARG A 505 20.32 -1.01 -5.18
C ARG A 505 21.23 0.21 -5.02
N ALA A 506 20.76 1.37 -5.46
CA ALA A 506 21.44 2.65 -5.23
C ALA A 506 21.61 2.93 -3.73
N SER A 507 22.83 3.30 -3.33
CA SER A 507 23.13 3.84 -2.02
C SER A 507 22.54 5.25 -1.87
N VAL A 508 22.05 5.58 -0.67
CA VAL A 508 21.37 6.84 -0.41
C VAL A 508 21.95 7.53 0.82
N LEU A 509 22.29 8.80 0.68
CA LEU A 509 22.62 9.70 1.77
C LEU A 509 21.41 10.56 2.10
N VAL A 510 21.01 10.62 3.37
CA VAL A 510 19.89 11.46 3.83
C VAL A 510 20.45 12.51 4.79
N VAL A 511 20.29 13.79 4.45
CA VAL A 511 20.69 14.92 5.30
C VAL A 511 19.46 15.37 6.09
N GLY A 512 19.54 15.30 7.41
CA GLY A 512 18.43 15.52 8.33
C GLY A 512 17.85 14.19 8.82
N ALA A 513 18.08 13.83 10.09
CA ALA A 513 17.55 12.66 10.76
C ALA A 513 16.32 13.00 11.63
N GLY A 514 15.56 14.03 11.24
CA GLY A 514 14.22 14.29 11.77
C GLY A 514 13.20 13.27 11.24
N ILE A 515 11.91 13.53 11.45
CA ILE A 515 10.85 12.59 11.06
C ILE A 515 10.81 12.34 9.54
N ALA A 516 10.93 13.39 8.71
CA ALA A 516 10.91 13.27 7.24
C ALA A 516 12.06 12.38 6.74
N GLY A 517 13.30 12.68 7.16
CA GLY A 517 14.46 11.90 6.75
C GLY A 517 14.47 10.49 7.32
N SER A 518 13.99 10.30 8.56
CA SER A 518 13.93 8.97 9.18
C SER A 518 12.89 8.08 8.51
N ILE A 519 11.72 8.60 8.14
CA ILE A 519 10.72 7.81 7.41
C ILE A 519 11.15 7.55 5.96
N ALA A 520 11.80 8.52 5.30
CA ALA A 520 12.35 8.32 3.96
C ALA A 520 13.41 7.22 3.97
N ALA A 521 14.36 7.30 4.90
CA ALA A 521 15.41 6.31 5.07
C ALA A 521 14.87 4.93 5.45
N ARG A 522 13.86 4.86 6.33
CA ARG A 522 13.17 3.61 6.68
C ARG A 522 12.56 2.97 5.45
N THR A 523 11.77 3.71 4.67
CA THR A 523 11.12 3.21 3.45
C THR A 523 12.14 2.66 2.45
N LEU A 524 13.25 3.38 2.23
CA LEU A 524 14.34 2.95 1.33
C LEU A 524 15.09 1.72 1.85
N HIS A 525 15.46 1.73 3.12
CA HIS A 525 16.12 0.59 3.78
C HIS A 525 15.26 -0.66 3.71
N ASP A 526 13.95 -0.49 3.88
CA ASP A 526 13.00 -1.58 3.78
C ASP A 526 12.93 -2.18 2.36
N HIS A 527 13.23 -1.41 1.33
CA HIS A 527 13.38 -1.90 -0.04
C HIS A 527 14.78 -2.43 -0.36
N GLY A 528 15.67 -2.50 0.63
CA GLY A 528 17.02 -3.05 0.51
C GLY A 528 18.08 -2.02 0.09
N HIS A 529 17.75 -0.74 0.01
CA HIS A 529 18.74 0.30 -0.29
C HIS A 529 19.71 0.50 0.89
N PRO A 530 21.03 0.62 0.64
CA PRO A 530 21.97 1.07 1.66
C PRO A 530 21.72 2.55 1.98
N VAL A 531 21.36 2.87 3.23
CA VAL A 531 21.04 4.26 3.62
C VAL A 531 21.92 4.72 4.78
N THR A 532 22.46 5.94 4.68
CA THR A 532 23.13 6.64 5.79
C THR A 532 22.43 7.96 6.06
N LEU A 533 22.07 8.23 7.31
CA LEU A 533 21.54 9.52 7.75
C LEU A 533 22.65 10.38 8.38
N LEU A 534 22.69 11.66 8.02
CA LEU A 534 23.54 12.68 8.63
C LEU A 534 22.66 13.71 9.33
N ASP A 535 22.96 14.05 10.57
CA ASP A 535 22.22 15.09 11.30
C ASP A 535 23.17 15.96 12.13
N LYS A 536 22.94 17.27 12.13
CA LYS A 536 23.72 18.24 12.92
C LYS A 536 23.44 18.16 14.42
N GLY A 537 22.27 17.65 14.79
CA GLY A 537 21.83 17.49 16.17
C GLY A 537 22.65 16.45 16.91
N ARG A 538 22.48 16.42 18.23
CA ARG A 538 23.18 15.49 19.12
C ARG A 538 22.46 14.15 19.31
N GLY A 539 21.25 14.01 18.77
CA GLY A 539 20.41 12.83 18.95
C GLY A 539 19.08 12.93 18.20
N PRO A 540 18.24 11.89 18.27
CA PRO A 540 17.02 11.78 17.49
C PRO A 540 15.97 12.79 17.91
N GLY A 541 15.18 13.25 16.94
CA GLY A 541 13.93 13.98 17.18
C GLY A 541 13.69 15.11 16.20
N GLY A 542 14.70 15.94 15.90
CA GLY A 542 14.44 17.21 15.21
C GLY A 542 13.36 18.00 15.96
N ARG A 543 12.25 18.35 15.30
CA ARG A 543 11.09 18.99 15.96
C ARG A 543 10.33 18.05 16.90
N LEU A 544 10.55 16.74 16.90
CA LEU A 544 10.02 15.83 17.92
C LEU A 544 10.93 15.74 19.15
N SER A 545 11.85 16.67 19.38
CA SER A 545 12.81 16.58 20.47
C SER A 545 12.19 16.66 21.88
N THR A 546 12.71 15.82 22.77
CA THR A 546 12.40 15.81 24.20
C THR A 546 13.67 16.18 24.99
N ARG A 547 13.55 17.16 25.89
CA ARG A 547 14.59 17.55 26.84
C ARG A 547 14.44 16.68 28.09
N ARG A 548 15.55 16.26 28.68
CA ARG A 548 15.60 15.49 29.93
C ARG A 548 16.35 16.32 30.98
N ARG A 549 15.79 16.43 32.20
CA ARG A 549 16.37 17.15 33.34
C ARG A 549 16.25 16.29 34.61
N GLY A 550 16.95 16.68 35.67
CA GLY A 550 16.93 16.01 36.97
C GLY A 550 18.10 15.05 37.19
N PRO A 551 18.41 14.71 38.46
CA PRO A 551 19.52 13.83 38.82
C PRO A 551 19.23 12.35 38.53
N ASP A 552 17.96 11.96 38.52
CA ASP A 552 17.53 10.61 38.20
C ASP A 552 17.66 10.36 36.68
N ARG A 553 18.56 9.43 36.33
CA ARG A 553 18.80 9.05 34.93
C ARG A 553 17.80 8.02 34.42
N GLU A 554 17.16 7.26 35.31
CA GLU A 554 16.17 6.26 34.97
C GLU A 554 14.80 6.91 34.76
N HIS A 555 14.41 7.83 35.66
CA HIS A 555 13.16 8.58 35.61
C HIS A 555 13.40 10.10 35.51
N PRO A 556 14.00 10.60 34.41
CA PRO A 556 14.25 12.04 34.27
C PRO A 556 12.96 12.82 34.03
N ILE A 557 12.94 14.08 34.46
CA ILE A 557 11.91 15.06 34.08
C ILE A 557 12.00 15.29 32.58
N ARG A 558 10.87 15.16 31.87
CA ARG A 558 10.81 15.26 30.41
C ARG A 558 10.00 16.47 29.98
N HIS A 559 10.55 17.24 29.05
CA HIS A 559 9.83 18.29 28.34
C HIS A 559 9.89 18.01 26.84
N ASP A 560 8.75 17.70 26.25
CA ASP A 560 8.64 17.75 24.79
C ASP A 560 8.63 19.22 24.42
N HIS A 561 9.70 19.74 23.82
CA HIS A 561 9.86 21.19 23.60
C HIS A 561 9.71 21.59 22.14
N GLY A 562 9.56 20.61 21.25
CA GLY A 562 9.14 20.82 19.86
C GLY A 562 7.65 20.47 19.69
N CYS A 563 7.30 19.61 18.76
CA CYS A 563 5.95 19.09 18.53
C CYS A 563 5.34 18.52 19.81
N GLN A 564 4.09 18.92 20.10
CA GLN A 564 3.40 18.59 21.34
C GLN A 564 2.40 17.44 21.21
N VAL A 565 1.97 17.14 19.98
CA VAL A 565 0.87 16.21 19.70
C VAL A 565 0.96 15.68 18.26
N LEU A 566 0.57 14.42 18.10
CA LEU A 566 0.39 13.72 16.83
C LEU A 566 -1.11 13.47 16.59
N ARG A 567 -1.56 13.56 15.34
CA ARG A 567 -2.94 13.32 14.89
C ARG A 567 -3.06 12.08 14.00
N LEU A 568 -2.00 11.73 13.28
CA LEU A 568 -1.79 10.49 12.50
C LEU A 568 -3.03 9.97 11.75
N ARG A 569 -3.73 10.87 11.04
CA ARG A 569 -4.93 10.52 10.26
C ARG A 569 -4.58 9.95 8.90
N GLY A 570 -5.50 9.21 8.29
CA GLY A 570 -5.33 8.68 6.93
C GLY A 570 -4.76 7.27 6.93
N ARG A 571 -5.06 6.52 5.88
CA ARG A 571 -5.10 5.05 5.98
C ARG A 571 -3.78 4.35 6.33
N LEU A 572 -2.67 4.70 5.67
CA LEU A 572 -1.36 4.14 6.02
C LEU A 572 -0.94 4.55 7.44
N ARG A 573 -1.15 5.82 7.78
CA ARG A 573 -0.80 6.37 9.10
C ARG A 573 -1.63 5.77 10.23
N GLU A 574 -2.91 5.49 10.00
CA GLU A 574 -3.77 4.79 10.98
C GLU A 574 -3.29 3.36 11.21
N GLN A 575 -2.83 2.66 10.17
CA GLN A 575 -2.24 1.34 10.30
C GLN A 575 -0.95 1.37 11.12
N LEU A 576 -0.04 2.30 10.79
CA LEU A 576 1.20 2.52 11.55
C LEU A 576 0.91 2.94 12.99
N THR A 577 -0.05 3.82 13.22
CA THR A 577 -0.45 4.28 14.56
C THR A 577 -0.92 3.10 15.42
N ARG A 578 -1.77 2.23 14.87
CA ARG A 578 -2.19 1.00 15.58
C ARG A 578 -0.99 0.14 15.95
N SER A 579 -0.04 -0.03 15.01
CA SER A 579 1.19 -0.76 15.27
C SER A 579 2.04 -0.13 16.37
N TRP A 580 2.23 1.19 16.32
CA TRP A 580 3.01 1.93 17.32
C TRP A 580 2.36 1.94 18.69
N VAL A 581 1.03 1.88 18.76
CA VAL A 581 0.32 1.67 20.02
C VAL A 581 0.51 0.25 20.55
N GLU A 582 0.42 -0.77 19.69
CA GLU A 582 0.70 -2.16 20.05
C GLU A 582 2.14 -2.35 20.57
N ASP A 583 3.11 -1.64 19.97
CA ASP A 583 4.53 -1.68 20.33
C ASP A 583 4.92 -0.72 21.47
N GLY A 584 3.97 0.09 21.98
CA GLY A 584 4.23 1.08 23.03
C GLY A 584 5.12 2.26 22.62
N VAL A 585 5.29 2.48 21.31
CA VAL A 585 6.02 3.63 20.72
C VAL A 585 5.19 4.91 20.79
N VAL A 586 3.87 4.79 20.67
CA VAL A 586 2.89 5.89 20.73
C VAL A 586 1.76 5.53 21.68
N ALA A 587 1.21 6.51 22.39
CA ALA A 587 0.06 6.34 23.28
C ALA A 587 -1.03 7.37 22.98
N ALA A 588 -2.29 6.96 23.16
CA ALA A 588 -3.44 7.86 23.12
C ALA A 588 -3.46 8.79 24.33
N TRP A 589 -3.76 10.06 24.13
CA TRP A 589 -3.79 11.12 25.11
C TRP A 589 -5.10 11.92 24.98
N ASN A 590 -5.86 12.03 26.08
CA ASN A 590 -7.14 12.75 26.14
C ASN A 590 -7.06 13.83 27.23
N PRO A 591 -6.33 14.93 26.99
CA PRO A 591 -6.19 16.00 27.99
C PRO A 591 -7.48 16.79 28.18
N ARG A 592 -7.62 17.45 29.34
CA ARG A 592 -8.52 18.60 29.53
C ARG A 592 -7.94 19.81 28.79
N VAL A 593 -8.61 20.26 27.73
CA VAL A 593 -8.13 21.32 26.83
C VAL A 593 -8.89 22.61 27.10
N ARG A 594 -8.18 23.62 27.58
CA ARG A 594 -8.65 25.01 27.66
C ARG A 594 -8.48 25.70 26.29
N ASN A 595 -9.57 26.20 25.72
CA ASN A 595 -9.54 26.97 24.47
C ASN A 595 -9.32 28.49 24.73
N ALA A 596 -9.30 29.28 23.66
CA ALA A 596 -9.14 30.73 23.72
C ALA A 596 -10.27 31.45 24.50
N ASP A 597 -11.49 30.90 24.48
CA ASP A 597 -12.65 31.44 25.21
C ASP A 597 -12.61 31.09 26.72
N GLY A 598 -11.64 30.28 27.13
CA GLY A 598 -11.48 29.81 28.50
C GLY A 598 -12.32 28.58 28.85
N GLU A 599 -13.08 28.03 27.90
CA GLU A 599 -13.83 26.80 28.08
C GLU A 599 -12.88 25.59 28.11
N VAL A 600 -13.18 24.64 29.00
CA VAL A 600 -12.41 23.40 29.13
C VAL A 600 -13.21 22.24 28.56
N THR A 601 -12.66 21.61 27.52
CA THR A 601 -13.27 20.49 26.82
C THR A 601 -12.35 19.28 26.79
N THR A 602 -12.83 18.16 26.27
CA THR A 602 -11.98 17.01 25.93
C THR A 602 -12.06 16.77 24.43
N PRO A 603 -10.99 16.26 23.80
CA PRO A 603 -11.01 15.98 22.37
C PRO A 603 -12.05 14.93 21.97
N ASP A 604 -12.77 15.18 20.87
CA ASP A 604 -13.71 14.21 20.28
C ASP A 604 -13.04 12.90 19.81
N ALA A 605 -11.73 12.98 19.52
CA ALA A 605 -10.90 11.84 19.14
C ALA A 605 -9.55 11.96 19.84
N PRO A 606 -8.94 10.82 20.22
CA PRO A 606 -7.69 10.83 20.97
C PRO A 606 -6.58 11.53 20.21
N TRP A 607 -5.83 12.33 20.96
CA TRP A 607 -4.55 12.84 20.52
C TRP A 607 -3.52 11.73 20.71
N TYR A 608 -2.40 11.79 20.02
CA TYR A 608 -1.32 10.81 20.20
C TYR A 608 -0.04 11.51 20.61
N VAL A 609 0.75 10.85 21.46
CA VAL A 609 2.10 11.28 21.84
C VAL A 609 3.05 10.09 21.72
N ALA A 610 4.31 10.34 21.34
CA ALA A 610 5.30 9.28 21.36
C ALA A 610 5.88 9.07 22.76
N MET A 611 6.33 7.84 23.00
CA MET A 611 6.73 7.32 24.30
C MET A 611 8.22 6.94 24.31
N PRO A 612 8.94 7.15 25.42
CA PRO A 612 8.54 7.89 26.63
C PRO A 612 8.56 9.42 26.44
N GLY A 613 9.06 9.89 25.29
CA GLY A 613 9.07 11.29 24.86
C GLY A 613 8.73 11.35 23.37
N MET A 614 8.39 12.54 22.86
CA MET A 614 8.09 12.74 21.43
C MET A 614 9.20 12.22 20.51
N ASN A 615 10.46 12.24 20.97
CA ASN A 615 11.60 11.78 20.19
C ASN A 615 11.69 10.25 20.06
N GLY A 616 10.88 9.52 20.84
CA GLY A 616 10.75 8.06 20.81
C GLY A 616 10.32 7.55 19.44
N LEU A 617 9.44 8.27 18.74
CA LEU A 617 9.01 7.90 17.39
C LEU A 617 10.17 7.92 16.37
N VAL A 618 10.98 8.98 16.40
CA VAL A 618 12.15 9.08 15.52
C VAL A 618 13.18 8.00 15.88
N THR A 619 13.37 7.73 17.17
CA THR A 619 14.25 6.65 17.65
C THR A 619 13.79 5.29 17.12
N HIS A 620 12.49 5.01 17.20
CA HIS A 620 11.89 3.77 16.68
C HIS A 620 12.15 3.59 15.19
N LEU A 621 11.87 4.63 14.38
CA LEU A 621 12.10 4.60 12.93
C LEU A 621 13.57 4.39 12.56
N GLN A 622 14.49 4.86 13.40
CA GLN A 622 15.93 4.75 13.19
C GLN A 622 16.57 3.47 13.75
N THR A 623 15.83 2.64 14.49
CA THR A 623 16.29 1.30 14.90
C THR A 623 16.90 0.59 13.70
N ASP A 624 18.08 -0.01 13.76
CA ASP A 624 18.75 -0.66 12.61
C ASP A 624 19.22 0.21 11.43
N LEU A 625 18.99 1.54 11.44
CA LEU A 625 19.54 2.46 10.45
C LEU A 625 20.93 2.98 10.85
N ARG A 626 21.77 3.29 9.84
CA ARG A 626 23.05 3.96 10.07
C ARG A 626 22.83 5.47 10.20
N VAL A 627 22.90 6.00 11.42
CA VAL A 627 22.73 7.44 11.70
C VAL A 627 24.03 8.03 12.26
N ARG A 628 24.47 9.16 11.70
CA ARG A 628 25.61 9.94 12.20
C ARG A 628 25.13 11.30 12.68
N TYR A 629 25.13 11.47 14.00
CA TYR A 629 24.85 12.75 14.65
C TYR A 629 26.07 13.66 14.63
N GLN A 630 25.86 14.93 15.00
CA GLN A 630 26.88 15.97 14.99
C GLN A 630 27.61 16.11 13.64
N SER A 631 26.92 15.78 12.55
CA SER A 631 27.43 15.80 11.18
C SER A 631 26.73 16.92 10.41
N ALA A 632 27.14 18.17 10.66
CA ALA A 632 26.56 19.33 10.00
C ALA A 632 27.05 19.43 8.54
N VAL A 633 26.15 19.21 7.59
CA VAL A 633 26.43 19.38 6.17
C VAL A 633 26.41 20.87 5.82
N ALA A 634 27.50 21.35 5.24
CA ALA A 634 27.66 22.74 4.80
C ALA A 634 27.79 22.88 3.27
N GLY A 635 28.11 21.79 2.57
CA GLY A 635 28.22 21.78 1.11
C GLY A 635 27.92 20.42 0.51
N LEU A 636 27.53 20.45 -0.76
CA LEU A 636 27.25 19.27 -1.59
C LEU A 636 28.09 19.35 -2.85
N GLU A 637 28.50 18.20 -3.37
CA GLU A 637 29.27 18.08 -4.59
C GLU A 637 28.80 16.85 -5.37
N ARG A 638 28.61 17.03 -6.68
CA ARG A 638 28.38 15.92 -7.61
C ARG A 638 29.73 15.38 -8.09
N THR A 639 29.96 14.09 -7.90
CA THR A 639 31.21 13.39 -8.26
C THR A 639 30.92 12.25 -9.23
N SER A 640 31.96 11.60 -9.77
CA SER A 640 31.81 10.38 -10.58
C SER A 640 31.14 9.23 -9.81
N ASP A 641 31.32 9.21 -8.49
CA ASP A 641 30.83 8.15 -7.60
C ASP A 641 29.50 8.54 -6.93
N GLY A 642 28.79 9.53 -7.49
CA GLY A 642 27.53 10.06 -6.96
C GLY A 642 27.70 11.35 -6.15
N TRP A 643 26.82 11.55 -5.18
CA TRP A 643 26.73 12.73 -4.34
C TRP A 643 27.61 12.65 -3.11
N ARG A 644 28.41 13.69 -2.86
CA ARG A 644 29.24 13.84 -1.67
C ARG A 644 28.76 15.00 -0.80
N ALA A 645 28.58 14.74 0.49
CA ALA A 645 28.29 15.77 1.49
C ALA A 645 29.57 16.17 2.22
N ARG A 646 29.74 17.48 2.48
CA ARG A 646 30.90 18.05 3.17
C ARG A 646 30.49 18.88 4.37
N ASP A 647 31.33 18.91 5.39
CA ASP A 647 31.20 19.85 6.51
C ASP A 647 31.75 21.25 6.18
N ALA A 648 31.75 22.15 7.16
CA ALA A 648 32.21 23.53 7.01
C ALA A 648 33.72 23.65 6.76
N ASP A 649 34.51 22.64 7.18
CA ASP A 649 35.95 22.57 6.96
C ASP A 649 36.29 21.89 5.61
N GLY A 650 35.27 21.49 4.84
CA GLY A 650 35.39 20.84 3.54
C GLY A 650 35.65 19.33 3.63
N GLN A 651 35.62 18.72 4.82
CA GLN A 651 35.82 17.28 4.99
C GLN A 651 34.60 16.50 4.53
N SER A 652 34.83 15.33 3.92
CA SER A 652 33.76 14.46 3.44
C SER A 652 33.04 13.78 4.60
N LEU A 653 31.72 13.94 4.67
CA LEU A 653 30.85 13.28 5.63
C LEU A 653 30.27 11.96 5.09
N GLY A 654 30.32 11.76 3.77
CA GLY A 654 29.83 10.56 3.10
C GLY A 654 29.65 10.77 1.59
N THR A 655 29.56 9.66 0.85
CA THR A 655 29.24 9.63 -0.57
C THR A 655 28.20 8.54 -0.83
N ALA A 656 27.27 8.80 -1.75
CA ALA A 656 26.21 7.86 -2.14
C ALA A 656 25.69 8.18 -3.55
N ASP A 657 25.05 7.22 -4.21
CA ASP A 657 24.51 7.38 -5.56
C ASP A 657 23.35 8.40 -5.63
N ARG A 658 22.65 8.57 -4.51
CA ARG A 658 21.47 9.43 -4.36
C ARG A 658 21.54 10.24 -3.06
N LEU A 659 20.93 11.42 -3.07
CA LEU A 659 20.90 12.33 -1.92
C LEU A 659 19.47 12.82 -1.64
N VAL A 660 19.05 12.77 -0.37
CA VAL A 660 17.78 13.32 0.11
C VAL A 660 18.05 14.40 1.16
N LEU A 661 17.57 15.61 0.91
CA LEU A 661 17.63 16.74 1.84
C LEU A 661 16.32 16.83 2.64
N ALA A 662 16.32 16.27 3.84
CA ALA A 662 15.21 16.31 4.80
C ALA A 662 15.46 17.37 5.89
N ILE A 663 15.77 18.60 5.46
CA ILE A 663 16.12 19.74 6.31
C ILE A 663 15.15 20.91 6.06
N PRO A 664 15.12 21.93 6.94
CA PRO A 664 14.27 23.10 6.73
C PRO A 664 14.52 23.80 5.38
N ALA A 665 13.45 24.37 4.77
CA ALA A 665 13.49 24.97 3.44
C ALA A 665 14.64 25.96 3.21
N HIS A 666 14.87 26.91 4.13
CA HIS A 666 15.97 27.88 4.02
C HIS A 666 17.38 27.23 4.01
N GLN A 667 17.57 26.11 4.73
CA GLN A 667 18.82 25.36 4.72
C GLN A 667 18.95 24.57 3.41
N ALA A 668 17.85 23.96 2.94
CA ALA A 668 17.81 23.29 1.64
C ALA A 668 18.13 24.27 0.50
N ARG A 669 17.52 25.46 0.50
CA ARG A 669 17.76 26.55 -0.46
C ARG A 669 19.26 26.89 -0.60
N VAL A 670 19.98 27.00 0.51
CA VAL A 670 21.44 27.27 0.49
C VAL A 670 22.20 26.11 -0.19
N LEU A 671 21.91 24.87 0.20
CA LEU A 671 22.59 23.70 -0.36
C LEU A 671 22.21 23.41 -1.83
N LEU A 672 21.01 23.81 -2.26
CA LEU A 672 20.50 23.63 -3.62
C LEU A 672 20.93 24.75 -4.57
N THR A 673 21.48 25.86 -4.07
CA THR A 673 21.86 27.01 -4.91
C THR A 673 22.79 26.62 -6.08
N PRO A 674 23.81 25.77 -5.91
CA PRO A 674 24.68 25.38 -7.02
C PRO A 674 24.02 24.45 -8.07
N PHE A 675 22.81 23.96 -7.80
CA PHE A 675 22.13 22.92 -8.58
C PHE A 675 20.74 23.36 -9.06
N GLU A 676 20.44 24.66 -9.05
CA GLU A 676 19.12 25.16 -9.44
C GLU A 676 18.70 24.69 -10.84
N ASP A 677 19.65 24.70 -11.78
CA ASP A 677 19.44 24.30 -13.16
C ASP A 677 19.12 22.82 -13.33
N ASP A 678 19.37 21.97 -12.32
CA ASP A 678 19.06 20.53 -12.35
C ASP A 678 17.58 20.22 -12.10
N PHE A 679 16.78 21.21 -11.70
CA PHE A 679 15.37 21.05 -11.36
C PHE A 679 14.44 21.68 -12.40
N ASP A 680 13.25 21.11 -12.54
CA ASP A 680 12.16 21.79 -13.24
C ASP A 680 11.53 22.89 -12.36
N SER A 681 10.90 23.87 -13.01
CA SER A 681 10.22 24.94 -12.28
C SER A 681 9.07 24.40 -11.42
N CYS A 682 8.97 24.87 -10.19
CA CYS A 682 7.87 24.58 -9.28
C CYS A 682 6.78 25.64 -9.44
N ASP A 683 5.63 25.27 -10.00
CA ASP A 683 4.52 26.20 -10.31
C ASP A 683 5.04 27.41 -11.11
N GLN A 684 5.71 27.10 -12.22
CA GLN A 684 6.32 28.07 -13.16
C GLN A 684 7.40 28.99 -12.56
N ARG A 685 7.86 28.72 -11.34
CA ARG A 685 8.94 29.47 -10.67
C ARG A 685 10.22 28.63 -10.58
N PRO A 686 11.41 29.23 -10.72
CA PRO A 686 12.66 28.55 -10.36
C PRO A 686 12.61 28.04 -8.92
N ILE A 687 13.25 26.89 -8.65
CA ILE A 687 13.09 26.22 -7.35
C ILE A 687 13.59 27.06 -6.18
N LEU A 688 14.63 27.88 -6.35
CA LEU A 688 15.13 28.73 -5.26
C LEU A 688 14.12 29.84 -4.94
N THR A 689 13.46 30.39 -5.98
CA THR A 689 12.38 31.38 -5.81
C THR A 689 11.17 30.76 -5.11
N ALA A 690 10.81 29.52 -5.45
CA ALA A 690 9.73 28.81 -4.77
C ALA A 690 10.07 28.59 -3.28
N LEU A 691 11.29 28.13 -2.98
CA LEU A 691 11.77 27.93 -1.60
C LEU A 691 11.79 29.23 -0.78
N ASP A 692 12.07 30.37 -1.41
CA ASP A 692 12.04 31.70 -0.77
C ASP A 692 10.62 32.13 -0.35
N GLN A 693 9.57 31.53 -0.93
CA GLN A 693 8.17 31.81 -0.58
C GLN A 693 7.63 30.92 0.54
N VAL A 694 8.40 29.91 0.99
CA VAL A 694 8.01 29.10 2.14
C VAL A 694 8.09 29.95 3.40
N MET A 695 6.93 30.17 4.03
CA MET A 695 6.86 30.87 5.31
C MET A 695 6.85 29.87 6.46
N VAL A 696 7.78 30.08 7.39
CA VAL A 696 7.91 29.27 8.61
C VAL A 696 7.89 30.19 9.81
N ASP A 697 6.92 29.99 10.69
CA ASP A 697 6.81 30.73 11.93
C ASP A 697 7.87 30.27 12.94
N PRO A 698 8.53 31.20 13.66
CA PRO A 698 9.41 30.85 14.76
C PRO A 698 8.61 30.55 16.03
N THR A 699 9.23 29.87 16.99
CA THR A 699 8.63 29.64 18.31
C THR A 699 9.68 29.71 19.42
N TRP A 700 9.44 30.54 20.43
CA TRP A 700 10.10 30.41 21.72
C TRP A 700 9.35 29.39 22.59
N THR A 701 10.11 28.49 23.20
CA THR A 701 9.60 27.47 24.11
C THR A 701 10.17 27.67 25.51
N LEU A 702 9.32 27.66 26.52
CA LEU A 702 9.69 27.64 27.93
C LEU A 702 9.43 26.25 28.53
N MET A 703 10.38 25.75 29.31
CA MET A 703 10.28 24.49 30.06
C MET A 703 10.49 24.80 31.55
N ILE A 704 9.47 24.54 32.37
CA ILE A 704 9.46 24.88 33.81
C ILE A 704 9.01 23.68 34.64
N ASP A 705 9.52 23.62 35.87
CA ASP A 705 9.31 22.52 36.81
C ASP A 705 8.67 23.02 38.12
N GLY A 706 8.12 22.09 38.90
CA GLY A 706 7.72 22.35 40.28
C GLY A 706 6.32 22.92 40.50
N ILE A 707 5.49 23.07 39.47
CA ILE A 707 4.08 23.51 39.59
C ILE A 707 3.16 22.29 39.69
N LYS A 708 2.78 21.91 40.92
CA LYS A 708 1.96 20.71 41.19
C LYS A 708 0.47 21.01 41.32
N GLU A 709 0.13 22.27 41.58
CA GLU A 709 -1.25 22.75 41.63
C GLU A 709 -1.96 22.46 40.30
N ASP A 710 -3.20 22.00 40.37
CA ASP A 710 -4.03 21.74 39.18
C ASP A 710 -4.80 23.02 38.81
N PRO A 711 -4.46 23.70 37.69
CA PRO A 711 -5.16 24.91 37.27
C PRO A 711 -6.51 24.63 36.58
N GLY A 712 -6.97 23.36 36.57
CA GLY A 712 -8.25 22.95 35.98
C GLY A 712 -8.17 22.57 34.51
N PHE A 713 -6.97 22.53 33.93
CA PHE A 713 -6.71 22.09 32.56
C PHE A 713 -5.35 21.37 32.48
N ASP A 714 -5.19 20.53 31.46
CA ASP A 714 -3.93 19.84 31.17
C ASP A 714 -3.20 20.50 29.99
N VAL A 715 -3.96 21.06 29.05
CA VAL A 715 -3.45 21.78 27.90
C VAL A 715 -4.25 23.07 27.73
N ALA A 716 -3.57 24.17 27.41
CA ALA A 716 -4.19 25.38 26.89
C ALA A 716 -3.72 25.63 25.46
N VAL A 717 -4.67 25.86 24.54
CA VAL A 717 -4.41 26.16 23.13
C VAL A 717 -4.87 27.57 22.84
N ASP A 718 -3.94 28.41 22.38
CA ASP A 718 -4.17 29.84 22.15
C ASP A 718 -4.87 30.57 23.32
N PRO A 719 -4.47 30.35 24.59
CA PRO A 719 -5.17 30.97 25.72
C PRO A 719 -5.01 32.51 25.77
N THR A 720 -3.99 33.06 25.12
CA THR A 720 -3.76 34.50 24.97
C THR A 720 -3.12 34.77 23.60
N PRO A 721 -3.13 36.03 23.11
CA PRO A 721 -2.42 36.39 21.88
C PRO A 721 -0.91 36.09 21.90
N ASP A 722 -0.31 35.98 23.08
CA ASP A 722 1.14 35.78 23.26
C ASP A 722 1.53 34.32 23.49
N VAL A 723 0.57 33.43 23.77
CA VAL A 723 0.81 32.02 24.09
C VAL A 723 0.04 31.14 23.11
N ARG A 724 0.76 30.33 22.34
CA ARG A 724 0.17 29.36 21.40
C ARG A 724 -0.24 28.08 22.11
N TRP A 725 0.58 27.64 23.06
CA TRP A 725 0.41 26.34 23.70
C TRP A 725 1.00 26.33 25.10
N LEU A 726 0.33 25.66 26.02
CA LEU A 726 0.87 25.32 27.34
C LEU A 726 0.37 23.92 27.71
N ALA A 727 1.27 23.00 28.07
CA ALA A 727 0.89 21.63 28.41
C ALA A 727 1.59 21.11 29.68
N ARG A 728 0.80 20.43 30.51
CA ARG A 728 1.24 19.69 31.69
C ARG A 728 1.86 18.37 31.25
N GLU A 729 3.14 18.18 31.55
CA GLU A 729 3.90 17.00 31.14
C GLU A 729 3.33 15.72 31.76
N ALA A 730 2.93 15.79 33.03
CA ALA A 730 2.36 14.67 33.80
C ALA A 730 1.01 14.16 33.26
N SER A 731 0.31 14.97 32.45
CA SER A 731 -0.96 14.55 31.85
C SER A 731 -0.76 13.57 30.68
N ARG A 732 0.47 13.46 30.16
CA ARG A 732 0.81 12.51 29.08
C ARG A 732 0.95 11.11 29.67
N PRO A 733 0.50 10.07 28.95
CA PRO A 733 0.60 8.69 29.43
C PRO A 733 2.03 8.33 29.85
N GLY A 734 2.15 7.57 30.95
CA GLY A 734 3.44 7.03 31.41
C GLY A 734 4.44 8.05 31.94
N ARG A 735 4.02 9.30 32.25
CA ARG A 735 4.89 10.31 32.88
C ARG A 735 4.56 10.51 34.35
N GLU A 736 5.60 10.65 35.16
CA GLU A 736 5.49 11.00 36.57
C GLU A 736 5.25 12.49 36.75
N ASP A 737 4.53 12.85 37.82
CA ASP A 737 4.23 14.25 38.11
C ASP A 737 5.34 14.95 38.90
N HIS A 738 6.22 15.61 38.16
CA HIS A 738 7.24 16.50 38.70
C HIS A 738 6.80 17.98 38.70
N GLY A 739 5.51 18.27 38.44
CA GLY A 739 5.02 19.63 38.23
C GLY A 739 5.62 20.29 36.99
N ALA A 740 5.95 19.51 35.97
CA ALA A 740 6.61 19.96 34.76
C ALA A 740 5.60 20.45 33.71
N TRP A 741 5.90 21.60 33.10
CA TRP A 741 5.09 22.21 32.05
C TRP A 741 5.98 22.68 30.90
N THR A 742 5.42 22.64 29.69
CA THR A 742 6.04 23.21 28.49
C THR A 742 5.11 24.19 27.81
N MET A 743 5.62 25.40 27.54
CA MET A 743 4.89 26.49 26.90
C MET A 743 5.53 26.87 25.57
N HIS A 744 4.71 27.11 24.54
CA HIS A 744 5.12 27.77 23.30
C HIS A 744 4.49 29.16 23.23
N ALA A 745 5.33 30.17 23.02
CA ALA A 745 4.85 31.50 22.68
C ALA A 745 4.21 31.52 21.29
N SER A 746 3.35 32.50 21.04
CA SER A 746 2.77 32.71 19.71
C SER A 746 3.83 33.12 18.68
N PRO A 747 3.57 32.89 17.37
CA PRO A 747 4.45 33.36 16.31
C PRO A 747 4.71 34.87 16.37
N ASP A 748 3.68 35.68 16.65
CA ASP A 748 3.80 37.14 16.75
C ASP A 748 4.71 37.56 17.90
N TRP A 749 4.46 37.03 19.11
CA TRP A 749 5.31 37.30 20.26
C TRP A 749 6.75 36.85 20.01
N THR A 750 6.91 35.67 19.40
CA THR A 750 8.23 35.15 19.08
C THR A 750 8.96 36.03 18.07
N ARG A 751 8.30 36.52 17.01
CA ARG A 751 8.90 37.43 16.03
C ARG A 751 9.39 38.72 16.68
N ALA A 752 8.60 39.30 17.58
CA ALA A 752 8.97 40.51 18.31
C ALA A 752 10.18 40.33 19.24
N ASN A 753 10.47 39.09 19.67
CA ASN A 753 11.54 38.74 20.61
C ASN A 753 12.55 37.76 19.99
N LEU A 754 12.63 37.69 18.65
CA LEU A 754 13.34 36.61 17.98
C LEU A 754 14.84 36.65 18.29
N GLU A 755 15.43 37.84 18.28
CA GLU A 755 16.88 38.05 18.48
C GLU A 755 17.27 38.39 19.93
N SER A 756 16.32 38.39 20.86
CA SER A 756 16.60 38.57 22.29
C SER A 756 17.37 37.38 22.88
N ASP A 757 18.17 37.63 23.92
CA ASP A 757 18.90 36.58 24.63
C ASP A 757 17.95 35.72 25.48
N ARG A 758 18.34 34.46 25.73
CA ARG A 758 17.59 33.55 26.60
C ARG A 758 17.41 34.10 28.01
N THR A 759 18.41 34.80 28.56
CA THR A 759 18.35 35.37 29.90
C THR A 759 17.32 36.50 30.03
N GLU A 760 17.01 37.18 28.93
CA GLU A 760 15.99 38.23 28.86
C GLU A 760 14.60 37.69 28.54
N VAL A 761 14.54 36.65 27.69
CA VAL A 761 13.29 36.04 27.22
C VAL A 761 12.67 35.13 28.28
N GLU A 762 13.48 34.37 29.02
CA GLU A 762 12.99 33.41 30.02
C GLU A 762 12.09 34.06 31.07
N PRO A 763 12.46 35.18 31.73
CA PRO A 763 11.61 35.78 32.75
C PRO A 763 10.27 36.27 32.18
N ARG A 764 10.26 36.74 30.92
CA ARG A 764 9.06 37.24 30.24
C ARG A 764 8.11 36.10 29.89
N LEU A 765 8.65 34.99 29.36
CA LEU A 765 7.86 33.77 29.13
C LEU A 765 7.34 33.19 30.45
N ARG A 766 8.14 33.23 31.50
CA ARG A 766 7.76 32.71 32.82
C ARG A 766 6.61 33.51 33.43
N ALA A 767 6.61 34.84 33.27
CA ALA A 767 5.48 35.69 33.67
C ALA A 767 4.19 35.35 32.90
N LEU A 768 4.29 35.09 31.58
CA LEU A 768 3.13 34.62 30.79
C LEU A 768 2.60 33.29 31.32
N ALA A 769 3.48 32.33 31.60
CA ALA A 769 3.09 31.05 32.18
C ALA A 769 2.46 31.20 33.57
N ALA A 770 3.04 32.04 34.44
CA ALA A 770 2.54 32.31 35.78
C ALA A 770 1.09 32.83 35.76
N SER A 771 0.79 33.75 34.84
CA SER A 771 -0.56 34.30 34.66
C SER A 771 -1.61 33.24 34.30
N LEU A 772 -1.22 32.20 33.57
CA LEU A 772 -2.10 31.12 33.14
C LEU A 772 -2.24 30.01 34.17
N LEU A 773 -1.17 29.73 34.90
CA LEU A 773 -1.10 28.67 35.91
C LEU A 773 -1.61 29.13 37.28
N GLY A 774 -1.67 30.44 37.54
CA GLY A 774 -2.04 30.98 38.85
C GLY A 774 -0.98 30.76 39.94
N ALA A 775 0.25 30.40 39.56
CA ALA A 775 1.39 30.17 40.43
C ALA A 775 2.68 30.65 39.76
N GLU A 776 3.63 31.18 40.54
CA GLU A 776 4.92 31.64 40.04
C GLU A 776 5.89 30.45 39.85
N PRO A 777 6.27 30.09 38.61
CA PRO A 777 7.21 29.00 38.38
C PRO A 777 8.62 29.37 38.82
N ALA A 778 9.40 28.36 39.22
CA ALA A 778 10.85 28.50 39.35
C ALA A 778 11.49 28.79 37.96
N PRO A 779 12.71 29.35 37.92
CA PRO A 779 13.42 29.58 36.66
C PRO A 779 13.53 28.31 35.80
N GLY A 780 13.20 28.46 34.52
CA GLY A 780 13.15 27.38 33.54
C GLY A 780 14.28 27.40 32.51
N ASP A 781 14.16 26.53 31.51
CA ASP A 781 14.98 26.56 30.29
C ASP A 781 14.16 27.19 29.15
N ALA A 782 14.72 28.19 28.46
CA ALA A 782 14.14 28.75 27.23
C ALA A 782 14.86 28.23 25.98
N HIS A 783 14.10 27.85 24.95
CA HIS A 783 14.61 27.35 23.67
C HIS A 783 14.00 28.08 22.48
N ARG A 784 14.84 28.50 21.52
CA ARG A 784 14.44 29.22 20.31
C ARG A 784 14.41 28.30 19.11
N TRP A 785 13.23 28.09 18.55
CA TRP A 785 13.03 27.44 17.26
C TRP A 785 12.86 28.52 16.19
N ARG A 786 13.90 28.78 15.39
CA ARG A 786 13.81 29.75 14.28
C ARG A 786 12.89 29.30 13.16
N PHE A 787 12.72 27.98 12.98
CA PHE A 787 11.94 27.37 11.90
C PHE A 787 11.05 26.29 12.53
N ALA A 788 9.92 26.71 13.09
CA ALA A 788 9.15 25.91 14.03
C ALA A 788 7.91 25.26 13.40
N LEU A 789 7.14 26.05 12.64
CA LEU A 789 5.87 25.64 12.04
C LEU A 789 5.73 26.25 10.65
N THR A 790 5.64 25.43 9.60
CA THR A 790 5.33 25.94 8.27
C THR A 790 3.90 26.50 8.25
N SER A 791 3.78 27.79 7.93
CA SER A 791 2.51 28.50 7.77
C SER A 791 2.09 28.67 6.31
N GLN A 792 3.06 28.72 5.39
CA GLN A 792 2.83 28.72 3.95
C GLN A 792 3.73 27.66 3.27
N PRO A 793 3.20 26.49 2.90
CA PRO A 793 3.95 25.44 2.23
C PRO A 793 4.12 25.70 0.73
N LEU A 794 4.91 24.86 0.06
CA LEU A 794 5.05 24.86 -1.41
C LEU A 794 3.87 24.24 -2.17
N GLU A 795 3.07 23.40 -1.50
CA GLU A 795 1.97 22.64 -2.10
C GLU A 795 2.41 21.57 -3.12
N VAL A 796 3.62 21.06 -2.95
CA VAL A 796 4.14 19.86 -3.62
C VAL A 796 4.49 18.82 -2.56
N ASP A 797 4.54 17.53 -2.91
CA ASP A 797 4.89 16.47 -1.96
C ASP A 797 6.40 16.40 -1.69
N HIS A 798 7.23 16.71 -2.69
CA HIS A 798 8.68 16.80 -2.59
C HIS A 798 9.26 17.58 -3.79
N LEU A 799 10.56 17.90 -3.74
CA LEU A 799 11.34 18.35 -4.90
C LEU A 799 12.29 17.24 -5.35
N ALA A 800 12.51 17.12 -6.65
CA ALA A 800 13.47 16.20 -7.24
C ALA A 800 14.18 16.84 -8.45
N SER A 801 15.47 16.58 -8.61
CA SER A 801 16.21 16.90 -9.83
C SER A 801 15.64 16.10 -11.01
N ARG A 802 15.86 16.56 -12.25
CA ARG A 802 15.36 15.86 -13.46
C ARG A 802 15.86 14.42 -13.54
N ASP A 803 17.09 14.18 -13.09
CA ASP A 803 17.70 12.85 -13.05
C ASP A 803 17.38 12.06 -11.76
N ARG A 804 16.60 12.64 -10.84
CA ARG A 804 16.17 12.05 -9.55
C ARG A 804 17.30 11.60 -8.65
N THR A 805 18.49 12.17 -8.83
CA THR A 805 19.63 11.87 -7.98
C THR A 805 19.70 12.73 -6.73
N LEU A 806 19.02 13.88 -6.74
CA LEU A 806 18.90 14.81 -5.62
C LEU A 806 17.44 15.14 -5.34
N LEU A 807 16.99 14.93 -4.10
CA LEU A 807 15.63 15.20 -3.66
C LEU A 807 15.62 16.07 -2.41
N ALA A 808 14.55 16.82 -2.20
CA ALA A 808 14.31 17.57 -0.96
C ALA A 808 12.88 17.37 -0.46
N CYS A 809 12.73 17.20 0.85
CA CYS A 809 11.46 16.91 1.50
C CYS A 809 11.37 17.51 2.90
N GLY A 810 10.14 17.67 3.40
CA GLY A 810 9.88 18.23 4.72
C GLY A 810 8.43 18.62 4.92
N ASP A 811 8.09 19.09 6.11
CA ASP A 811 6.77 19.67 6.38
C ASP A 811 6.49 20.86 5.46
N TRP A 812 7.52 21.64 5.10
CA TRP A 812 7.40 22.79 4.18
C TRP A 812 6.90 22.45 2.77
N CYS A 813 6.89 21.17 2.38
CA CYS A 813 6.29 20.70 1.13
C CYS A 813 4.76 20.77 1.19
N LEU A 814 4.14 20.20 2.23
CA LEU A 814 2.68 19.96 2.32
C LEU A 814 1.96 20.73 3.45
N GLY A 815 2.69 21.25 4.45
CA GLY A 815 2.18 22.07 5.56
C GLY A 815 2.87 21.79 6.90
N GLY A 816 2.64 22.60 7.94
CA GLY A 816 3.45 22.55 9.19
C GLY A 816 3.28 21.38 10.18
N ARG A 817 2.63 20.26 9.82
CA ARG A 817 2.41 19.15 10.75
C ARG A 817 3.45 18.04 10.56
N VAL A 818 3.66 17.24 11.60
CA VAL A 818 4.55 16.07 11.55
C VAL A 818 4.08 15.07 10.47
N GLU A 819 2.78 14.95 10.28
CA GLU A 819 2.21 14.07 9.26
C GLU A 819 2.57 14.51 7.83
N HIS A 820 2.67 15.81 7.57
CA HIS A 820 3.08 16.33 6.26
C HIS A 820 4.57 16.06 6.01
N ALA A 821 5.41 16.19 7.04
CA ALA A 821 6.81 15.79 6.97
C ALA A 821 6.96 14.28 6.67
N MET A 822 6.09 13.45 7.26
CA MET A 822 6.08 12.02 6.98
C MET A 822 5.65 11.71 5.54
N GLU A 823 4.56 12.32 5.08
CA GLU A 823 4.06 12.17 3.70
C GLU A 823 5.13 12.59 2.69
N SER A 824 5.76 13.74 2.89
CA SER A 824 6.82 14.25 2.04
C SER A 824 8.06 13.34 2.04
N GLY A 825 8.45 12.79 3.20
CA GLY A 825 9.54 11.83 3.30
C GLY A 825 9.25 10.52 2.56
N ILE A 826 8.02 10.01 2.65
CA ILE A 826 7.59 8.81 1.91
C ILE A 826 7.54 9.09 0.40
N ALA A 827 7.06 10.25 -0.02
CA ALA A 827 7.00 10.64 -1.42
C ALA A 827 8.41 10.71 -2.05
N ALA A 828 9.37 11.34 -1.36
CA ALA A 828 10.76 11.39 -1.80
C ALA A 828 11.42 10.00 -1.88
N ALA A 829 11.17 9.13 -0.89
CA ALA A 829 11.62 7.74 -0.97
C ALA A 829 10.99 7.01 -2.15
N GLY A 830 9.69 7.16 -2.37
CA GLY A 830 8.96 6.60 -3.49
C GLY A 830 9.51 7.05 -4.85
N ALA A 831 9.92 8.32 -4.98
CA ALA A 831 10.54 8.82 -6.21
C ALA A 831 11.85 8.10 -6.55
N ILE A 832 12.69 7.78 -5.55
CA ILE A 832 13.88 6.94 -5.74
C ILE A 832 13.47 5.50 -6.09
N LEU A 833 12.48 4.93 -5.41
CA LEU A 833 12.04 3.55 -5.67
C LEU A 833 11.45 3.36 -7.08
N ARG A 834 10.85 4.43 -7.63
CA ARG A 834 10.30 4.44 -8.99
C ARG A 834 11.37 4.67 -10.05
N ASP A 835 12.49 5.29 -9.73
CA ASP A 835 13.58 5.49 -10.69
C ASP A 835 14.17 4.12 -11.13
N PRO A 836 14.05 3.73 -12.42
CA PRO A 836 14.59 2.47 -12.89
C PRO A 836 16.12 2.41 -12.78
N THR A 837 16.81 3.56 -12.80
CA THR A 837 18.27 3.61 -12.65
C THR A 837 18.73 3.42 -11.20
N ALA A 838 17.81 3.46 -10.23
CA ALA A 838 18.10 3.14 -8.84
C ALA A 838 18.22 1.62 -8.60
N ALA A 839 17.88 0.81 -9.62
CA ALA A 839 17.86 -0.64 -9.62
C ALA A 839 18.41 -1.19 -10.95
N VAL A 840 19.74 -1.32 -11.08
CA VAL A 840 20.35 -1.84 -12.32
C VAL A 840 20.39 -3.37 -12.28
N ALA A 841 20.02 -4.03 -13.38
CA ALA A 841 20.23 -5.46 -13.55
C ALA A 841 21.73 -5.75 -13.56
N ASP A 842 22.17 -6.76 -12.81
CA ASP A 842 23.57 -7.18 -12.82
C ASP A 842 23.81 -7.99 -14.10
N ASP A 843 24.60 -7.45 -15.04
CA ASP A 843 24.92 -8.07 -16.35
C ASP A 843 25.45 -9.52 -16.22
N ALA A 844 25.93 -9.92 -15.05
CA ALA A 844 26.47 -11.24 -14.78
C ALA A 844 25.56 -12.16 -13.93
N ALA A 845 24.40 -11.69 -13.45
CA ALA A 845 23.56 -12.44 -12.52
C ALA A 845 22.25 -12.92 -13.15
N GLU A 846 21.92 -14.21 -12.95
CA GLU A 846 20.58 -14.72 -13.21
C GLU A 846 19.55 -13.96 -12.35
N THR A 847 18.62 -13.26 -13.01
CA THR A 847 17.48 -12.63 -12.33
C THR A 847 16.57 -13.70 -11.75
N LEU A 848 15.79 -13.37 -10.71
CA LEU A 848 14.92 -14.34 -10.03
C LEU A 848 13.87 -14.93 -10.99
N PHE A 849 13.57 -14.21 -12.08
CA PHE A 849 12.54 -14.55 -13.07
C PHE A 849 13.07 -14.74 -14.50
N GLY A 850 14.38 -14.62 -14.75
CA GLY A 850 15.01 -14.91 -16.04
C GLY A 850 14.75 -13.89 -17.16
N PHE A 851 14.35 -12.65 -16.83
CA PHE A 851 14.36 -11.54 -17.77
C PHE A 851 15.78 -11.00 -17.83
N ALA A 852 16.51 -11.26 -18.92
CA ALA A 852 17.81 -10.67 -19.23
C ALA A 852 17.70 -9.91 -20.55
#